data_AF-A0A8K0W9S8-F1
#
_entry.id   AF-A0A8K0W9S8-F1
#
_cell.length_a   1.000
_cell.length_b   1.000
_cell.length_c   1.000
_cell.angle_alpha   90.00
_cell.angle_beta   90.00
_cell.angle_gamma   90.00
#
_symmetry.space_group_name_H-M   'P 1'
#
loop_
_entity.id
_entity.type
_entity.pdbx_description
1 polymer ?
#
loop_
_entity_poly.entity_id
_entity_poly.type
_entity_poly.pdbx_seq_one_letter_code
_entity_poly.pdbx_strand_id
1 'polypeptide(L)'
;MASPWERVKGFFSNGNSSRREWLHEEERALLPSHRNQGIASAIPPAEVMKVCLRLRHLIRECVPCELEESAITRSHSTVITSKVVQAAKEAGGEKYRSCVVYALLVNMRWFKREAIAELWDADLHALRAIACTVIAKQIIEGEEDIEYLLHHVLLRRYSFIIDKVPTAPTNVVEKAVDLHAVRVIGSSGYQKCIQYLWRGWLVQDEDDPSQFVDYKNKANTGFFIHMDPDRMRSPRYQNAAQLLFSVIYLALYTAAVNSANASGVLDGAEIALYIFTFAYVCDECLKYYKAGYHILGFWNVFNFVLYGFLTASLVLRIIGQAYWNNGAVHRKYNELSYNLLSFVAPMFWSRLLLYFDSFRFFGAMLVVLKVMMKESLIFFALLIVVIVGFLQAFIGLDIADDNVLGDTWFIIEAMLKAIMQSPEFDGFEDFGHPFGLILYYCFTFVVMIILLNILIALYNSAYEDIYENADDEYLALFAQKTMQFVRAPDENVYIAPFNLIEMVISGLLEWWVPKDTYEFVNDCVMATLYSPLLFVAAWNERRDARKIRSNRSRGEEDDDRVFEWEQFNEDFDMEGEGWAKTCEIVKPNVEDEPAVIEVRKLRSEVEDLKTMLSQLTNAIQGSDNKTLTGSKSGKESEVEDDDEQDTSETTETQDAPETSDTAEAEATSGDNKQGKKKNKKNKKKDPGSSS
;
A
#
# COMPACT_ATOMS: atom_id res chain seq x y z
N MET A 1 12.27 26.89 -39.35
CA MET A 1 11.02 26.29 -38.85
C MET A 1 11.19 24.79 -38.94
N ALA A 2 11.48 24.12 -37.82
CA ALA A 2 11.62 22.66 -37.77
C ALA A 2 10.22 22.01 -37.89
N SER A 3 10.14 20.89 -38.61
CA SER A 3 8.88 20.22 -38.93
C SER A 3 8.20 19.68 -37.67
N PRO A 4 6.85 19.56 -37.66
CA PRO A 4 6.10 19.00 -36.53
C PRO A 4 6.58 17.60 -36.11
N TRP A 5 7.18 16.86 -37.05
CA TRP A 5 7.62 15.48 -36.85
C TRP A 5 8.90 15.35 -36.01
N GLU A 6 9.80 16.35 -36.02
CA GLU A 6 10.98 16.34 -35.15
C GLU A 6 10.64 16.63 -33.69
N ARG A 7 9.57 17.40 -33.42
CA ARG A 7 9.05 17.61 -32.06
C ARG A 7 8.44 16.33 -31.48
N VAL A 8 7.78 15.52 -32.31
CA VAL A 8 7.21 14.22 -31.89
C VAL A 8 8.32 13.20 -31.63
N LYS A 9 9.37 13.14 -32.47
CA LYS A 9 10.55 12.29 -32.20
C LYS A 9 11.32 12.70 -30.94
N GLY A 10 11.37 13.99 -30.60
CA GLY A 10 11.91 14.47 -29.34
C GLY A 10 11.16 13.94 -28.10
N PHE A 11 9.89 13.57 -28.25
CA PHE A 11 9.07 12.98 -27.18
C PHE A 11 9.38 11.48 -26.96
N PHE A 12 9.92 10.79 -27.97
CA PHE A 12 10.25 9.35 -27.91
C PHE A 12 11.76 9.05 -27.84
N SER A 13 12.63 10.05 -28.02
CA SER A 13 14.10 9.90 -27.99
C SER A 13 14.65 10.00 -26.56
N ASN A 14 14.65 8.87 -25.87
CA ASN A 14 14.98 8.72 -24.45
C ASN A 14 16.50 8.67 -24.16
N GLY A 15 17.24 9.73 -24.50
CA GLY A 15 18.71 9.77 -24.33
C GLY A 15 19.23 10.75 -23.28
N ASN A 16 18.60 11.92 -23.12
CA ASN A 16 19.07 13.00 -22.23
C ASN A 16 17.96 13.55 -21.29
N SER A 17 16.76 12.97 -21.33
CA SER A 17 15.62 13.28 -20.44
C SER A 17 15.79 12.72 -19.03
N SER A 18 16.58 11.65 -18.90
CA SER A 18 16.78 10.89 -17.67
C SER A 18 17.14 11.85 -16.51
N ARG A 19 18.18 12.66 -16.64
CA ARG A 19 18.68 13.52 -15.54
C ARG A 19 17.65 14.42 -14.84
N ARG A 20 16.71 15.02 -15.59
CA ARG A 20 15.65 15.86 -15.01
C ARG A 20 14.49 15.03 -14.49
N GLU A 21 14.15 13.93 -15.14
CA GLU A 21 13.18 12.97 -14.59
C GLU A 21 13.62 12.39 -13.25
N TRP A 22 14.92 12.19 -13.01
CA TRP A 22 15.39 11.52 -11.79
C TRP A 22 15.25 12.40 -10.54
N LEU A 23 15.44 13.72 -10.71
CA LEU A 23 15.16 14.74 -9.69
C LEU A 23 13.66 15.00 -9.57
N HIS A 24 12.96 15.12 -10.71
CA HIS A 24 11.51 15.34 -10.73
C HIS A 24 10.72 14.15 -10.19
N GLU A 25 11.21 12.92 -10.24
CA GLU A 25 10.50 11.75 -9.71
C GLU A 25 10.56 11.65 -8.18
N GLU A 26 11.57 12.25 -7.55
CA GLU A 26 11.53 12.52 -6.10
C GLU A 26 10.55 13.64 -5.76
N GLU A 27 10.38 14.62 -6.65
CA GLU A 27 9.36 15.67 -6.53
C GLU A 27 7.93 15.17 -6.88
N ARG A 28 7.80 14.13 -7.73
CA ARG A 28 6.52 13.49 -8.11
C ARG A 28 5.90 12.69 -6.96
N ALA A 29 6.67 12.32 -5.94
CA ALA A 29 6.22 11.61 -4.75
C ALA A 29 5.73 12.54 -3.61
N LEU A 30 5.08 13.65 -3.98
CA LEU A 30 4.31 14.63 -3.16
C LEU A 30 5.04 15.88 -2.64
N LEU A 31 4.32 17.00 -2.80
CA LEU A 31 4.44 18.33 -2.20
C LEU A 31 5.86 18.80 -1.86
N PRO A 32 6.48 19.68 -2.68
CA PRO A 32 7.55 20.53 -2.18
C PRO A 32 6.94 21.51 -1.18
N SER A 33 6.94 21.15 0.11
CA SER A 33 6.72 22.13 1.15
C SER A 33 7.87 23.14 1.05
N HIS A 34 7.54 24.38 0.72
CA HIS A 34 8.47 25.52 0.75
C HIS A 34 9.21 25.64 2.10
N ARG A 35 8.74 24.94 3.15
CA ARG A 35 9.33 24.87 4.51
C ARG A 35 10.50 23.86 4.64
N ASN A 36 10.69 22.93 3.70
CA ASN A 36 11.77 21.93 3.76
C ASN A 36 13.15 22.45 3.29
N GLN A 37 13.26 23.71 2.83
CA GLN A 37 14.51 24.25 2.27
C GLN A 37 15.64 24.47 3.30
N GLY A 38 15.39 24.24 4.59
CA GLY A 38 16.38 24.39 5.68
C GLY A 38 16.65 23.12 6.50
N ILE A 39 16.05 21.97 6.16
CA ILE A 39 16.18 20.76 6.98
C ILE A 39 17.49 20.04 6.65
N ALA A 40 18.40 19.98 7.63
CA ALA A 40 19.66 19.24 7.51
C ALA A 40 19.41 17.73 7.65
N SER A 41 20.09 16.92 6.84
CA SER A 41 20.08 15.47 7.04
C SER A 41 20.80 15.11 8.33
N ALA A 42 20.27 14.12 9.04
CA ALA A 42 20.84 13.62 10.29
C ALA A 42 22.30 13.17 10.17
N ILE A 43 22.63 12.56 9.02
CA ILE A 43 23.95 12.02 8.68
C ILE A 43 24.41 12.73 7.41
N PRO A 44 25.72 12.97 7.24
CA PRO A 44 26.26 13.47 5.98
C PRO A 44 25.81 12.60 4.79
N PRO A 45 25.23 13.20 3.73
CA PRO A 45 24.66 12.44 2.61
C PRO A 45 25.66 11.53 1.89
N ALA A 46 26.95 11.88 1.93
CA ALA A 46 28.03 11.08 1.37
C ALA A 46 28.23 9.74 2.09
N GLU A 47 28.04 9.70 3.42
CA GLU A 47 28.16 8.48 4.20
C GLU A 47 26.96 7.56 3.97
N VAL A 48 25.75 8.13 3.89
CA VAL A 48 24.53 7.40 3.50
C VAL A 48 24.72 6.71 2.14
N MET A 49 25.28 7.43 1.16
CA MET A 49 25.57 6.87 -0.17
C MET A 49 26.53 5.68 -0.11
N LYS A 50 27.57 5.72 0.75
CA LYS A 50 28.50 4.59 0.93
C LYS A 50 27.78 3.38 1.51
N VAL A 51 26.89 3.57 2.48
CA VAL A 51 26.08 2.47 3.04
C VAL A 51 25.16 1.88 1.97
N CYS A 52 24.51 2.71 1.15
CA CYS A 52 23.71 2.24 0.01
C CYS A 52 24.52 1.34 -0.93
N LEU A 53 25.74 1.77 -1.32
CA LEU A 53 26.60 0.99 -2.22
C LEU A 53 27.08 -0.33 -1.61
N ARG A 54 27.40 -0.35 -0.31
CA ARG A 54 27.77 -1.60 0.40
C ARG A 54 26.62 -2.59 0.41
N LEU A 55 25.42 -2.13 0.77
CA LEU A 55 24.22 -2.97 0.78
C LEU A 55 23.86 -3.46 -0.63
N ARG A 56 24.03 -2.61 -1.66
CA ARG A 56 23.82 -3.01 -3.05
C ARG A 56 24.73 -4.17 -3.45
N HIS A 57 26.00 -4.10 -3.08
CA HIS A 57 26.95 -5.17 -3.35
C HIS A 57 26.55 -6.46 -2.62
N LEU A 58 26.24 -6.36 -1.31
CA LEU A 58 25.77 -7.50 -0.52
C LEU A 58 24.57 -8.21 -1.19
N ILE A 59 23.56 -7.44 -1.64
CA ILE A 59 22.34 -8.01 -2.23
C ILE A 59 22.60 -8.65 -3.59
N ARG A 60 23.54 -8.11 -4.38
CA ARG A 60 23.95 -8.73 -5.65
C ARG A 60 24.66 -10.07 -5.44
N GLU A 61 25.48 -10.18 -4.40
CA GLU A 61 26.15 -11.43 -4.04
C GLU A 61 25.18 -12.46 -3.42
N CYS A 62 24.20 -12.00 -2.62
CA CYS A 62 23.19 -12.88 -2.03
C CYS A 62 22.19 -13.43 -3.07
N VAL A 63 21.87 -12.66 -4.11
CA VAL A 63 20.95 -13.06 -5.19
C VAL A 63 21.69 -12.96 -6.54
N PRO A 64 22.53 -13.95 -6.87
CA PRO A 64 23.30 -13.96 -8.10
C PRO A 64 22.49 -14.41 -9.33
N CYS A 65 21.49 -15.28 -9.11
CA CYS A 65 20.66 -15.88 -10.15
C CYS A 65 19.17 -15.70 -9.86
N GLU A 66 18.35 -15.97 -10.86
CA GLU A 66 16.90 -16.01 -10.74
C GLU A 66 16.50 -17.18 -9.85
N LEU A 67 15.74 -16.88 -8.80
CA LEU A 67 15.28 -17.81 -7.80
C LEU A 67 13.76 -17.65 -7.65
N GLU A 68 13.08 -18.70 -7.20
CA GLU A 68 11.67 -18.59 -6.89
C GLU A 68 11.44 -17.57 -5.76
N GLU A 69 10.43 -16.72 -5.87
CA GLU A 69 10.12 -15.71 -4.86
C GLU A 69 9.87 -16.35 -3.48
N SER A 70 9.27 -17.55 -3.44
CA SER A 70 9.03 -18.27 -2.20
C SER A 70 10.34 -18.62 -1.45
N ALA A 71 11.47 -18.77 -2.15
CA ALA A 71 12.75 -19.07 -1.54
C ALA A 71 13.32 -17.90 -0.73
N ILE A 72 13.04 -16.66 -1.12
CA ILE A 72 13.55 -15.44 -0.46
C ILE A 72 12.58 -14.98 0.64
N THR A 73 11.29 -15.22 0.45
CA THR A 73 10.22 -14.65 1.28
C THR A 73 9.91 -15.47 2.53
N ARG A 74 10.31 -16.75 2.58
CA ARG A 74 10.20 -17.61 3.77
C ARG A 74 11.02 -17.05 4.94
N SER A 75 10.48 -17.12 6.15
CA SER A 75 11.11 -16.58 7.37
C SER A 75 12.50 -17.16 7.65
N HIS A 76 12.71 -18.44 7.32
CA HIS A 76 14.01 -19.13 7.38
C HIS A 76 14.46 -19.52 5.98
N SER A 77 14.65 -18.51 5.11
CA SER A 77 15.18 -18.75 3.77
C SER A 77 16.63 -19.23 3.81
N THR A 78 17.00 -20.12 2.88
CA THR A 78 18.40 -20.52 2.65
C THR A 78 19.25 -19.38 2.09
N VAL A 79 18.61 -18.42 1.42
CA VAL A 79 19.25 -17.30 0.73
C VAL A 79 19.53 -16.14 1.69
N ILE A 80 18.51 -15.65 2.41
CA ILE A 80 18.65 -14.60 3.42
C ILE A 80 18.77 -15.28 4.79
N THR A 81 20.02 -15.61 5.15
CA THR A 81 20.33 -16.15 6.46
C THR A 81 20.47 -15.04 7.51
N SER A 82 20.39 -15.39 8.80
CA SER A 82 20.63 -14.43 9.91
C SER A 82 22.00 -13.73 9.79
N LYS A 83 22.99 -14.40 9.21
CA LYS A 83 24.32 -13.82 8.92
C LYS A 83 24.26 -12.71 7.88
N VAL A 84 23.41 -12.84 6.85
CA VAL A 84 23.18 -11.81 5.83
C VAL A 84 22.53 -10.59 6.47
N VAL A 85 21.54 -10.79 7.35
CA VAL A 85 20.89 -9.70 8.09
C VAL A 85 21.89 -8.99 9.00
N GLN A 86 22.74 -9.75 9.69
CA GLN A 86 23.78 -9.17 10.54
C GLN A 86 24.81 -8.38 9.70
N ALA A 87 25.27 -8.92 8.57
CA ALA A 87 26.15 -8.22 7.65
C ALA A 87 25.50 -6.92 7.11
N ALA A 88 24.19 -6.94 6.85
CA ALA A 88 23.45 -5.75 6.46
C ALA A 88 23.39 -4.70 7.60
N LYS A 89 23.17 -5.12 8.86
CA LYS A 89 23.24 -4.22 10.03
C LYS A 89 24.65 -3.61 10.18
N GLU A 90 25.69 -4.41 9.96
CA GLU A 90 27.10 -3.99 10.05
C GLU A 90 27.55 -3.07 8.91
N ALA A 91 26.83 -3.05 7.76
CA ALA A 91 27.17 -2.19 6.63
C ALA A 91 27.21 -0.68 6.98
N GLY A 92 26.37 -0.27 7.96
CA GLY A 92 26.34 1.09 8.53
C GLY A 92 27.35 1.33 9.66
N GLY A 93 28.00 0.29 10.18
CA GLY A 93 28.82 0.36 11.40
C GLY A 93 28.02 0.82 12.63
N GLU A 94 28.72 1.06 13.76
CA GLU A 94 28.06 1.53 14.99
C GLU A 94 27.43 2.91 14.85
N LYS A 95 28.04 3.79 14.05
CA LYS A 95 27.62 5.20 13.93
C LYS A 95 26.45 5.43 12.97
N TYR A 96 26.28 4.59 11.95
CA TYR A 96 25.25 4.78 10.92
C TYR A 96 24.25 3.61 10.83
N ARG A 97 24.14 2.80 11.90
CA ARG A 97 23.16 1.71 12.00
C ARG A 97 21.74 2.17 11.70
N SER A 98 21.38 3.39 12.11
CA SER A 98 20.03 3.94 11.94
C SER A 98 19.65 4.19 10.47
N CYS A 99 20.62 4.33 9.57
CA CYS A 99 20.39 4.60 8.15
C CYS A 99 20.24 3.33 7.31
N VAL A 100 20.51 2.15 7.86
CA VAL A 100 20.55 0.89 7.09
C VAL A 100 19.20 0.60 6.42
N VAL A 101 18.08 0.76 7.15
CA VAL A 101 16.73 0.55 6.61
C VAL A 101 16.41 1.54 5.49
N TYR A 102 16.77 2.81 5.66
CA TYR A 102 16.63 3.83 4.62
C TYR A 102 17.42 3.45 3.35
N ALA A 103 18.67 3.00 3.53
CA ALA A 103 19.54 2.60 2.43
C ALA A 103 19.02 1.36 1.68
N LEU A 104 18.39 0.41 2.38
CA LEU A 104 17.71 -0.74 1.75
C LEU A 104 16.53 -0.31 0.86
N LEU A 105 15.72 0.66 1.32
CA LEU A 105 14.64 1.22 0.52
C LEU A 105 15.15 1.98 -0.73
N VAL A 106 16.26 2.70 -0.59
CA VAL A 106 16.91 3.35 -1.75
C VAL A 106 17.40 2.30 -2.77
N ASN A 107 18.01 1.21 -2.30
CA ASN A 107 18.43 0.11 -3.16
C ASN A 107 17.26 -0.60 -3.84
N MET A 108 16.16 -0.83 -3.12
CA MET A 108 14.92 -1.37 -3.69
C MET A 108 14.43 -0.52 -4.87
N ARG A 109 14.44 0.81 -4.74
CA ARG A 109 14.09 1.72 -5.84
C ARG A 109 15.05 1.58 -7.02
N TRP A 110 16.35 1.49 -6.75
CA TRP A 110 17.35 1.33 -7.82
C TRP A 110 17.15 0.01 -8.57
N PHE A 111 16.91 -1.10 -7.88
CA PHE A 111 16.64 -2.38 -8.53
C PHE A 111 15.33 -2.39 -9.32
N LYS A 112 14.24 -1.82 -8.79
CA LYS A 112 13.00 -1.63 -9.56
C LYS A 112 13.22 -0.83 -10.84
N ARG A 113 14.11 0.17 -10.79
CA ARG A 113 14.48 0.97 -11.95
C ARG A 113 15.35 0.19 -12.93
N GLU A 114 16.32 -0.57 -12.44
CA GLU A 114 17.15 -1.46 -13.27
C GLU A 114 16.27 -2.46 -14.00
N ALA A 115 15.25 -3.04 -13.36
CA ALA A 115 14.30 -3.95 -14.00
C ALA A 115 13.56 -3.33 -15.20
N ILE A 116 13.21 -2.05 -15.13
CA ILE A 116 12.56 -1.33 -16.24
C ILE A 116 13.56 -1.00 -17.36
N ALA A 117 14.81 -0.73 -17.02
CA ALA A 117 15.85 -0.38 -17.99
C ALA A 117 16.43 -1.62 -18.70
N GLU A 118 16.59 -2.71 -17.96
CA GLU A 118 17.21 -3.98 -18.37
C GLU A 118 16.13 -5.06 -18.41
N LEU A 119 15.23 -4.96 -19.40
CA LEU A 119 14.05 -5.82 -19.50
C LEU A 119 14.37 -7.32 -19.63
N TRP A 120 15.58 -7.67 -20.04
CA TRP A 120 16.01 -9.07 -20.21
C TRP A 120 16.34 -9.79 -18.88
N ASP A 121 16.71 -9.04 -17.83
CA ASP A 121 16.98 -9.54 -16.47
C ASP A 121 16.00 -8.90 -15.46
N ALA A 122 14.80 -8.55 -15.92
CA ALA A 122 13.83 -7.81 -15.12
C ALA A 122 13.44 -8.58 -13.84
N ASP A 123 13.24 -9.89 -13.95
CA ASP A 123 12.83 -10.77 -12.85
C ASP A 123 13.92 -10.89 -11.78
N LEU A 124 15.19 -11.01 -12.19
CA LEU A 124 16.34 -10.99 -11.27
C LEU A 124 16.40 -9.69 -10.46
N HIS A 125 16.23 -8.54 -11.11
CA HIS A 125 16.23 -7.25 -10.43
C HIS A 125 14.99 -7.05 -9.54
N ALA A 126 13.83 -7.57 -9.95
CA ALA A 126 12.63 -7.59 -9.12
C ALA A 126 12.86 -8.43 -7.84
N LEU A 127 13.47 -9.61 -7.96
CA LEU A 127 13.84 -10.45 -6.81
C LEU A 127 14.82 -9.76 -5.87
N ARG A 128 15.83 -9.06 -6.40
CA ARG A 128 16.75 -8.24 -5.59
C ARG A 128 16.03 -7.11 -4.85
N ALA A 129 15.03 -6.50 -5.47
CA ALA A 129 14.18 -5.50 -4.81
C ALA A 129 13.36 -6.13 -3.68
N ILE A 130 12.81 -7.34 -3.87
CA ILE A 130 12.11 -8.09 -2.83
C ILE A 130 13.06 -8.45 -1.68
N ALA A 131 14.27 -8.93 -1.98
CA ALA A 131 15.29 -9.23 -0.97
C ALA A 131 15.62 -8.03 -0.08
N CYS A 132 15.70 -6.81 -0.65
CA CYS A 132 15.85 -5.57 0.13
C CYS A 132 14.73 -5.41 1.17
N THR A 133 13.47 -5.70 0.78
CA THR A 133 12.32 -5.56 1.68
C THR A 133 12.28 -6.62 2.77
N VAL A 134 12.71 -7.85 2.47
CA VAL A 134 12.79 -8.94 3.46
C VAL A 134 13.85 -8.62 4.52
N ILE A 135 15.05 -8.21 4.09
CA ILE A 135 16.12 -7.80 5.01
C ILE A 135 15.67 -6.60 5.85
N ALA A 136 15.02 -5.60 5.24
CA ALA A 136 14.51 -4.44 5.96
C ALA A 136 13.46 -4.83 7.02
N LYS A 137 12.52 -5.71 6.67
CA LYS A 137 11.50 -6.24 7.61
C LYS A 137 12.17 -6.94 8.80
N GLN A 138 13.13 -7.84 8.55
CA GLN A 138 13.84 -8.57 9.60
C GLN A 138 14.69 -7.65 10.50
N ILE A 139 15.25 -6.56 9.95
CA ILE A 139 15.98 -5.56 10.75
C ILE A 139 15.01 -4.81 11.68
N ILE A 140 13.82 -4.43 11.19
CA ILE A 140 12.80 -3.72 11.98
C ILE A 140 12.22 -4.61 13.07
N GLU A 141 11.89 -5.86 12.75
CA GLU A 141 11.31 -6.82 13.71
C GLU A 141 12.34 -7.33 14.72
N GLY A 142 13.62 -7.37 14.35
CA GLY A 142 14.71 -7.78 15.23
C GLY A 142 15.35 -6.64 16.03
N GLU A 143 14.67 -5.51 16.22
CA GLU A 143 15.13 -4.40 17.07
C GLU A 143 14.28 -4.36 18.35
N GLU A 144 14.92 -4.52 19.51
CA GLU A 144 14.24 -4.58 20.81
C GLU A 144 13.97 -3.18 21.40
N ASP A 145 14.84 -2.20 21.11
CA ASP A 145 14.67 -0.82 21.55
C ASP A 145 13.71 -0.06 20.64
N ILE A 146 12.47 0.07 21.10
CA ILE A 146 11.38 0.73 20.39
C ILE A 146 11.63 2.23 20.27
N GLU A 147 12.21 2.88 21.29
CA GLU A 147 12.47 4.31 21.23
C GLU A 147 13.50 4.62 20.13
N TYR A 148 14.57 3.82 20.08
CA TYR A 148 15.56 3.88 19.00
C TYR A 148 14.96 3.57 17.63
N LEU A 149 14.15 2.52 17.52
CA LEU A 149 13.48 2.14 16.28
C LEU A 149 12.59 3.26 15.73
N LEU A 150 11.73 3.84 16.58
CA LEU A 150 10.80 4.89 16.19
C LEU A 150 11.52 6.19 15.83
N HIS A 151 12.34 6.72 16.73
CA HIS A 151 12.94 8.06 16.58
C HIS A 151 14.14 8.07 15.65
N HIS A 152 15.04 7.08 15.75
CA HIS A 152 16.30 7.10 15.00
C HIS A 152 16.21 6.34 13.69
N VAL A 153 15.56 5.18 13.63
CA VAL A 153 15.51 4.38 12.40
C VAL A 153 14.40 4.85 11.48
N LEU A 154 13.17 5.00 11.99
CA LEU A 154 11.98 5.20 11.17
C LEU A 154 11.69 6.68 10.84
N LEU A 155 11.64 7.53 11.85
CA LEU A 155 11.17 8.93 11.75
C LEU A 155 12.26 9.97 11.49
N ARG A 156 13.53 9.55 11.48
CA ARG A 156 14.65 10.44 11.22
C ARG A 156 14.84 10.64 9.72
N ARG A 157 15.04 11.90 9.31
CA ARG A 157 15.18 12.25 7.89
C ARG A 157 16.61 12.01 7.39
N TYR A 158 16.71 11.26 6.29
CA TYR A 158 17.96 10.95 5.61
C TYR A 158 17.95 11.51 4.18
N SER A 159 19.15 11.81 3.66
CA SER A 159 19.33 12.15 2.25
C SER A 159 20.56 11.43 1.71
N PHE A 160 20.59 11.22 0.40
CA PHE A 160 21.73 10.65 -0.31
C PHE A 160 22.15 11.59 -1.44
N ILE A 161 23.26 11.30 -2.11
CA ILE A 161 23.81 12.18 -3.13
C ILE A 161 23.46 11.65 -4.51
N ILE A 162 22.87 12.51 -5.35
CA ILE A 162 22.73 12.30 -6.80
C ILE A 162 23.53 13.39 -7.49
N ASP A 163 24.48 13.03 -8.37
CA ASP A 163 25.25 14.00 -9.16
C ASP A 163 25.90 15.13 -8.32
N LYS A 164 26.38 14.80 -7.11
CA LYS A 164 26.99 15.73 -6.14
C LYS A 164 26.00 16.72 -5.48
N VAL A 165 24.70 16.60 -5.74
CA VAL A 165 23.64 17.34 -5.07
C VAL A 165 22.94 16.42 -4.06
N PRO A 166 22.75 16.83 -2.80
CA PRO A 166 21.97 16.06 -1.85
C PRO A 166 20.49 16.07 -2.25
N THR A 167 19.85 14.92 -2.15
CA THR A 167 18.41 14.77 -2.35
C THR A 167 17.62 15.44 -1.22
N ALA A 168 16.33 15.65 -1.43
CA ALA A 168 15.45 16.12 -0.36
C ALA A 168 15.47 15.12 0.83
N PRO A 169 15.58 15.61 2.07
CA PRO A 169 15.62 14.75 3.25
C PRO A 169 14.25 14.09 3.45
N THR A 170 14.25 12.75 3.49
CA THR A 170 13.06 11.90 3.56
C THR A 170 13.18 10.89 4.70
N ASN A 171 12.06 10.58 5.34
CA ASN A 171 12.00 9.55 6.39
C ASN A 171 11.90 8.15 5.80
N VAL A 172 12.25 7.12 6.58
CA VAL A 172 12.02 5.72 6.18
C VAL A 172 10.54 5.44 5.99
N VAL A 173 9.70 5.97 6.89
CA VAL A 173 8.25 5.75 6.83
C VAL A 173 7.63 6.42 5.61
N GLU A 174 8.01 7.67 5.31
CA GLU A 174 7.59 8.37 4.09
C GLU A 174 8.09 7.63 2.84
N LYS A 175 9.36 7.24 2.80
CA LYS A 175 9.96 6.56 1.65
C LYS A 175 9.34 5.19 1.39
N ALA A 176 8.97 4.45 2.44
CA ALA A 176 8.32 3.14 2.32
C ALA A 176 6.93 3.25 1.69
N VAL A 177 6.14 4.26 2.09
CA VAL A 177 4.84 4.57 1.47
C VAL A 177 5.03 5.00 0.01
N ASP A 178 5.98 5.90 -0.26
CA ASP A 178 6.23 6.43 -1.61
C ASP A 178 6.67 5.34 -2.60
N LEU A 179 7.47 4.36 -2.14
CA LEU A 179 7.92 3.22 -2.95
C LEU A 179 6.92 2.05 -2.97
N HIS A 180 5.82 2.18 -2.24
CA HIS A 180 4.83 1.13 -2.02
C HIS A 180 5.50 -0.19 -1.58
N ALA A 181 6.30 -0.12 -0.52
CA ALA A 181 7.04 -1.25 0.05
C ALA A 181 6.17 -2.02 1.05
N VAL A 182 5.14 -2.69 0.55
CA VAL A 182 4.08 -3.33 1.34
C VAL A 182 4.62 -4.24 2.45
N ARG A 183 5.62 -5.08 2.17
CA ARG A 183 6.23 -5.98 3.16
C ARG A 183 6.92 -5.26 4.33
N VAL A 184 7.56 -4.11 4.06
CA VAL A 184 8.18 -3.28 5.12
C VAL A 184 7.09 -2.58 5.92
N ILE A 185 6.05 -2.11 5.24
CA ILE A 185 4.89 -1.50 5.88
C ILE A 185 4.19 -2.50 6.80
N GLY A 186 4.01 -3.75 6.38
CA GLY A 186 3.42 -4.81 7.19
C GLY A 186 4.24 -5.25 8.42
N SER A 187 5.46 -4.75 8.61
CA SER A 187 6.28 -5.10 9.78
C SER A 187 5.69 -4.53 11.09
N SER A 188 5.83 -5.29 12.17
CA SER A 188 5.23 -4.95 13.47
C SER A 188 5.72 -3.59 14.01
N GLY A 189 7.03 -3.33 13.96
CA GLY A 189 7.64 -2.08 14.41
C GLY A 189 7.19 -0.87 13.58
N TYR A 190 7.03 -1.05 12.26
CA TYR A 190 6.50 -0.01 11.38
C TYR A 190 5.04 0.31 11.70
N GLN A 191 4.21 -0.72 11.88
CA GLN A 191 2.79 -0.54 12.23
C GLN A 191 2.60 0.13 13.58
N LYS A 192 3.42 -0.21 14.60
CA LYS A 192 3.44 0.53 15.87
C LYS A 192 3.74 2.02 15.66
N CYS A 193 4.74 2.34 14.83
CA CYS A 193 5.10 3.73 14.49
C CYS A 193 3.94 4.49 13.84
N ILE A 194 3.32 3.92 12.81
CA ILE A 194 2.16 4.51 12.13
C ILE A 194 0.99 4.68 13.09
N GLN A 195 0.75 3.71 13.98
CA GLN A 195 -0.31 3.79 14.96
C GLN A 195 -0.08 4.92 15.97
N TYR A 196 1.17 5.15 16.38
CA TYR A 196 1.54 6.24 17.28
C TYR A 196 1.38 7.60 16.60
N LEU A 197 1.78 7.72 15.33
CA LEU A 197 1.51 8.90 14.51
C LEU A 197 0.01 9.16 14.34
N TRP A 198 -0.78 8.12 14.03
CA TRP A 198 -2.22 8.21 13.84
C TRP A 198 -2.94 8.70 15.11
N ARG A 199 -2.53 8.18 16.27
CA ARG A 199 -3.04 8.60 17.59
C ARG A 199 -2.50 9.97 18.02
N GLY A 200 -1.52 10.54 17.32
CA GLY A 200 -0.83 11.77 17.68
C GLY A 200 0.02 11.64 18.95
N TRP A 201 0.52 10.45 19.28
CA TRP A 201 1.48 10.28 20.38
C TRP A 201 2.88 10.75 20.00
N LEU A 202 3.22 10.65 18.71
CA LEU A 202 4.41 11.22 18.11
C LEU A 202 3.99 12.46 17.30
N VAL A 203 4.59 13.60 17.62
CA VAL A 203 4.31 14.89 16.99
C VAL A 203 5.62 15.47 16.46
N GLN A 204 5.59 16.20 15.35
CA GLN A 204 6.77 16.94 14.90
C GLN A 204 7.08 18.06 15.88
N ASP A 205 8.36 18.26 16.18
CA ASP A 205 8.76 19.35 17.06
C ASP A 205 8.44 20.72 16.42
N GLU A 206 7.98 21.67 17.22
CA GLU A 206 7.61 23.02 16.74
C GLU A 206 8.88 23.82 16.39
N ASP A 207 9.95 23.61 17.15
CA ASP A 207 11.24 24.29 16.98
C ASP A 207 12.12 23.62 15.89
N ASP A 208 12.09 22.29 15.79
CA ASP A 208 12.86 21.52 14.81
C ASP A 208 11.98 20.52 14.03
N PRO A 209 11.48 20.88 12.82
CA PRO A 209 10.61 20.02 12.02
C PRO A 209 11.32 18.75 11.49
N SER A 210 12.63 18.62 11.71
CA SER A 210 13.41 17.43 11.37
C SER A 210 13.25 16.29 12.38
N GLN A 211 12.81 16.59 13.60
CA GLN A 211 12.65 15.64 14.70
C GLN A 211 11.18 15.40 15.02
N PHE A 212 10.89 14.16 15.40
CA PHE A 212 9.61 13.79 16.01
C PHE A 212 9.84 13.60 17.50
N VAL A 213 8.93 14.09 18.33
CA VAL A 213 9.03 14.04 19.78
C VAL A 213 7.76 13.41 20.35
N ASP A 214 7.94 12.66 21.44
CA ASP A 214 6.87 12.09 22.23
C ASP A 214 5.99 13.16 22.90
N TYR A 215 4.68 12.99 22.83
CA TYR A 215 3.72 13.89 23.46
C TYR A 215 3.80 13.82 25.00
N LYS A 216 4.24 14.92 25.61
CA LYS A 216 4.52 15.03 27.06
C LYS A 216 3.34 14.62 27.96
N ASN A 217 2.11 14.96 27.57
CA ASN A 217 0.92 14.76 28.41
C ASN A 217 0.19 13.42 28.18
N LYS A 218 0.80 12.44 27.47
CA LYS A 218 0.15 11.16 27.11
C LYS A 218 -0.41 10.35 28.29
N ALA A 219 0.26 10.40 29.45
CA ALA A 219 -0.12 9.64 30.65
C ALA A 219 -0.97 10.43 31.66
N ASN A 220 -1.24 11.71 31.40
CA ASN A 220 -1.99 12.54 32.34
C ASN A 220 -3.48 12.17 32.33
N THR A 221 -4.10 12.00 33.50
CA THR A 221 -5.52 11.62 33.60
C THR A 221 -6.49 12.80 33.72
N GLY A 222 -5.97 14.04 33.74
CA GLY A 222 -6.76 15.26 33.83
C GLY A 222 -7.62 15.49 32.58
N PHE A 223 -8.92 15.78 32.76
CA PHE A 223 -9.85 15.96 31.63
C PHE A 223 -9.59 17.27 30.87
N PHE A 224 -9.39 18.37 31.59
CA PHE A 224 -9.17 19.70 30.99
C PHE A 224 -7.84 19.83 30.28
N ILE A 225 -6.84 19.02 30.65
CA ILE A 225 -5.51 19.00 30.03
C ILE A 225 -5.56 18.35 28.64
N HIS A 226 -6.61 17.57 28.35
CA HIS A 226 -6.83 16.99 27.01
C HIS A 226 -7.81 17.82 26.18
N MET A 227 -8.31 18.94 26.70
CA MET A 227 -9.19 19.87 25.98
C MET A 227 -8.38 20.98 25.30
N ASP A 228 -7.21 20.62 24.76
CA ASP A 228 -6.32 21.54 24.07
C ASP A 228 -6.62 21.51 22.54
N PRO A 229 -6.79 22.68 21.89
CA PRO A 229 -7.05 22.76 20.44
C PRO A 229 -5.98 22.09 19.59
N ASP A 230 -4.72 22.09 20.03
CA ASP A 230 -3.61 21.43 19.34
C ASP A 230 -3.85 19.95 19.10
N ARG A 231 -4.71 19.32 19.91
CA ARG A 231 -5.05 17.91 19.74
C ARG A 231 -5.83 17.62 18.46
N MET A 232 -6.54 18.62 17.94
CA MET A 232 -7.21 18.53 16.62
C MET A 232 -6.23 18.34 15.47
N ARG A 233 -4.94 18.68 15.65
CA ARG A 233 -3.89 18.42 14.65
C ARG A 233 -3.59 16.92 14.48
N SER A 234 -4.04 16.07 15.40
CA SER A 234 -3.79 14.63 15.27
C SER A 234 -4.63 13.99 14.13
N PRO A 235 -4.04 13.08 13.33
CA PRO A 235 -4.70 12.49 12.16
C PRO A 235 -6.04 11.83 12.47
N ARG A 236 -6.13 11.15 13.62
CA ARG A 236 -7.35 10.45 14.04
C ARG A 236 -8.54 11.39 14.20
N TYR A 237 -8.38 12.53 14.90
CA TYR A 237 -9.48 13.46 15.11
C TYR A 237 -9.78 14.27 13.86
N GLN A 238 -8.77 14.64 13.09
CA GLN A 238 -8.96 15.31 11.81
C GLN A 238 -9.78 14.45 10.84
N ASN A 239 -9.43 13.17 10.69
CA ASN A 239 -10.21 12.24 9.86
C ASN A 239 -11.64 12.03 10.38
N ALA A 240 -11.82 11.89 11.71
CA ALA A 240 -13.14 11.73 12.30
C ALA A 240 -14.02 12.98 12.10
N ALA A 241 -13.44 14.17 12.20
CA ALA A 241 -14.13 15.42 11.94
C ALA A 241 -14.49 15.60 10.46
N GLN A 242 -13.57 15.27 9.53
CA GLN A 242 -13.85 15.27 8.10
C GLN A 242 -15.00 14.32 7.75
N LEU A 243 -15.01 13.10 8.31
CA LEU A 243 -16.11 12.16 8.15
C LEU A 243 -17.43 12.74 8.69
N LEU A 244 -17.42 13.36 9.88
CA LEU A 244 -18.59 13.98 10.48
C LEU A 244 -19.16 15.10 9.59
N PHE A 245 -18.31 16.03 9.11
CA PHE A 245 -18.75 17.11 8.23
C PHE A 245 -19.19 16.60 6.86
N SER A 246 -18.62 15.51 6.36
CA SER A 246 -19.09 14.87 5.13
C SER A 246 -20.49 14.26 5.31
N VAL A 247 -20.78 13.63 6.46
CA VAL A 247 -22.12 13.12 6.77
C VAL A 247 -23.12 14.25 6.94
N ILE A 248 -22.76 15.34 7.62
CA ILE A 248 -23.59 16.55 7.73
C ILE A 248 -23.88 17.13 6.34
N TYR A 249 -22.86 17.21 5.48
CA TYR A 249 -23.01 17.72 4.11
C TYR A 249 -23.97 16.86 3.28
N LEU A 250 -23.90 15.53 3.40
CA LEU A 250 -24.84 14.61 2.76
C LEU A 250 -26.27 14.77 3.30
N ALA A 251 -26.43 14.98 4.61
CA ALA A 251 -27.73 15.23 5.23
C ALA A 251 -28.34 16.56 4.74
N LEU A 252 -27.53 17.62 4.66
CA LEU A 252 -27.94 18.91 4.09
C LEU A 252 -28.31 18.79 2.61
N TYR A 253 -27.55 18.03 1.82
CA TYR A 253 -27.86 17.75 0.43
C TYR A 253 -29.21 17.03 0.28
N THR A 254 -29.41 15.96 1.06
CA THR A 254 -30.65 15.18 1.05
C THR A 254 -31.85 16.04 1.46
N ALA A 255 -31.67 16.89 2.48
CA ALA A 255 -32.69 17.85 2.91
C ALA A 255 -33.00 18.87 1.80
N ALA A 256 -31.98 19.43 1.14
CA ALA A 256 -32.15 20.41 0.07
C ALA A 256 -32.85 19.82 -1.17
N VAL A 257 -32.55 18.57 -1.53
CA VAL A 257 -33.21 17.87 -2.65
C VAL A 257 -34.66 17.56 -2.32
N ASN A 258 -34.96 17.13 -1.08
CA ASN A 258 -36.33 16.80 -0.68
C ASN A 258 -37.20 18.04 -0.40
N SER A 259 -36.58 19.15 0.00
CA SER A 259 -37.23 20.46 0.21
C SER A 259 -37.41 21.25 -1.10
N ALA A 260 -37.30 20.60 -2.27
CA ALA A 260 -37.40 21.26 -3.57
C ALA A 260 -38.77 21.92 -3.76
N ASN A 261 -38.82 23.23 -3.50
CA ASN A 261 -40.05 24.01 -3.52
C ASN A 261 -40.23 24.66 -4.90
N ALA A 262 -41.43 24.52 -5.49
CA ALA A 262 -41.76 25.09 -6.79
C ALA A 262 -41.83 26.64 -6.79
N SER A 263 -41.82 27.25 -5.60
CA SER A 263 -41.87 28.70 -5.36
C SER A 263 -40.53 29.42 -5.59
N GLY A 264 -39.42 28.68 -5.78
CA GLY A 264 -38.11 29.25 -6.10
C GLY A 264 -37.43 30.01 -4.96
N VAL A 265 -37.97 29.97 -3.73
CA VAL A 265 -37.36 30.59 -2.56
C VAL A 265 -36.24 29.71 -2.02
N LEU A 266 -35.08 30.31 -1.75
CA LEU A 266 -33.93 29.63 -1.17
C LEU A 266 -34.28 29.15 0.25
N ASP A 267 -34.23 27.84 0.47
CA ASP A 267 -34.44 27.26 1.80
C ASP A 267 -33.19 27.43 2.67
N GLY A 268 -33.36 27.45 4.00
CA GLY A 268 -32.23 27.54 4.93
C GLY A 268 -31.24 26.38 4.76
N ALA A 269 -31.74 25.16 4.52
CA ALA A 269 -30.92 23.97 4.27
C ALA A 269 -30.10 24.10 2.98
N GLU A 270 -30.66 24.74 1.97
CA GLU A 270 -30.02 24.96 0.68
C GLU A 270 -28.94 26.05 0.76
N ILE A 271 -29.21 27.14 1.47
CA ILE A 271 -28.20 28.17 1.75
C ILE A 271 -27.03 27.54 2.51
N ALA A 272 -27.31 26.71 3.53
CA ALA A 272 -26.27 25.98 4.24
C ALA A 272 -25.48 25.03 3.33
N LEU A 273 -26.14 24.30 2.43
CA LEU A 273 -25.49 23.44 1.43
C LEU A 273 -24.52 24.23 0.54
N TYR A 274 -24.93 25.40 0.06
CA TYR A 274 -24.08 26.23 -0.79
C TYR A 274 -22.91 26.86 -0.03
N ILE A 275 -23.10 27.26 1.23
CA ILE A 275 -22.00 27.71 2.10
C ILE A 275 -20.97 26.59 2.29
N PHE A 276 -21.42 25.36 2.58
CA PHE A 276 -20.54 24.19 2.67
C PHE A 276 -19.82 23.93 1.34
N THR A 277 -20.53 24.00 0.22
CA THR A 277 -19.94 23.79 -1.11
C THR A 277 -18.87 24.84 -1.40
N PHE A 278 -19.13 26.11 -1.10
CA PHE A 278 -18.16 27.18 -1.26
C PHE A 278 -16.92 26.96 -0.38
N ALA A 279 -17.12 26.56 0.87
CA ALA A 279 -16.05 26.19 1.78
C ALA A 279 -15.15 25.08 1.21
N TYR A 280 -15.75 24.00 0.69
CA TYR A 280 -15.01 22.91 0.06
C TYR A 280 -14.29 23.33 -1.23
N VAL A 281 -14.90 24.19 -2.05
CA VAL A 281 -14.25 24.73 -3.26
C VAL A 281 -13.01 25.55 -2.87
N CYS A 282 -13.13 26.43 -1.88
CA CYS A 282 -11.98 27.21 -1.39
C CYS A 282 -10.86 26.31 -0.85
N ASP A 283 -11.21 25.27 -0.09
CA ASP A 283 -10.25 24.28 0.42
C ASP A 283 -9.47 23.60 -0.72
N GLU A 284 -10.17 23.08 -1.74
CA GLU A 284 -9.52 22.44 -2.88
C GLU A 284 -8.72 23.43 -3.74
N CYS A 285 -9.19 24.67 -3.91
CA CYS A 285 -8.45 25.72 -4.61
C CYS A 285 -7.15 26.09 -3.87
N LEU A 286 -7.17 26.17 -2.54
CA LEU A 286 -5.98 26.43 -1.73
C LEU A 286 -4.99 25.27 -1.80
N LYS A 287 -5.46 24.03 -1.73
CA LYS A 287 -4.63 22.84 -1.95
C LYS A 287 -3.99 22.87 -3.33
N TYR A 288 -4.78 23.14 -4.37
CA TYR A 288 -4.27 23.24 -5.74
C TYR A 288 -3.24 24.37 -5.90
N TYR A 289 -3.44 25.52 -5.25
CA TYR A 289 -2.50 26.64 -5.27
C TYR A 289 -1.17 26.29 -4.55
N LYS A 290 -1.24 25.70 -3.36
CA LYS A 290 -0.05 25.30 -2.57
C LYS A 290 0.71 24.14 -3.22
N ALA A 291 0.00 23.20 -3.85
CA ALA A 291 0.55 21.93 -4.34
C ALA A 291 0.91 21.90 -5.84
N GLY A 292 0.24 22.74 -6.63
CA GLY A 292 0.23 22.64 -8.08
C GLY A 292 -0.42 21.35 -8.62
N TYR A 293 -0.05 20.97 -9.85
CA TYR A 293 -0.58 19.80 -10.57
C TYR A 293 -0.33 18.44 -9.87
N HIS A 294 0.55 18.39 -8.87
CA HIS A 294 0.96 17.17 -8.17
C HIS A 294 -0.13 16.58 -7.25
N ILE A 295 -1.20 17.33 -6.94
CA ILE A 295 -2.32 16.88 -6.10
C ILE A 295 -3.48 16.23 -6.90
N LEU A 296 -3.33 16.11 -8.22
CA LEU A 296 -4.38 15.54 -9.10
C LEU A 296 -4.48 14.01 -8.93
N GLY A 297 -5.18 13.58 -7.88
CA GLY A 297 -5.66 12.20 -7.71
C GLY A 297 -7.04 12.00 -8.34
N PHE A 298 -7.40 10.74 -8.64
CA PHE A 298 -8.72 10.37 -9.16
C PHE A 298 -9.87 10.98 -8.34
N TRP A 299 -9.80 10.83 -7.01
CA TRP A 299 -10.81 11.33 -6.11
C TRP A 299 -10.87 12.85 -6.01
N ASN A 300 -9.73 13.53 -6.19
CA ASN A 300 -9.70 14.98 -6.24
C ASN A 300 -10.42 15.49 -7.50
N VAL A 301 -10.14 14.88 -8.66
CA VAL A 301 -10.85 15.19 -9.91
C VAL A 301 -12.34 14.91 -9.77
N PHE A 302 -12.71 13.77 -9.18
CA PHE A 302 -14.11 13.42 -8.92
C PHE A 302 -14.82 14.46 -8.06
N ASN A 303 -14.18 14.90 -6.97
CA ASN A 303 -14.70 15.94 -6.09
C ASN A 303 -14.78 17.30 -6.79
N PHE A 304 -13.79 17.66 -7.59
CA PHE A 304 -13.80 18.89 -8.38
C PHE A 304 -14.98 18.92 -9.36
N VAL A 305 -15.28 17.81 -10.03
CA VAL A 305 -16.44 17.69 -10.92
C VAL A 305 -17.75 17.83 -10.12
N LEU A 306 -17.86 17.19 -8.95
CA LEU A 306 -19.02 17.34 -8.06
C LEU A 306 -19.24 18.80 -7.65
N TYR A 307 -18.18 19.48 -7.19
CA TYR A 307 -18.27 20.89 -6.79
C TYR A 307 -18.53 21.81 -7.98
N GLY A 308 -17.99 21.48 -9.16
CA GLY A 308 -18.25 22.20 -10.40
C GLY A 308 -19.74 22.17 -10.77
N PHE A 309 -20.38 21.00 -10.72
CA PHE A 309 -21.82 20.88 -10.98
C PHE A 309 -22.68 21.61 -9.94
N LEU A 310 -22.30 21.56 -8.66
CA LEU A 310 -23.02 22.31 -7.61
C LEU A 310 -22.87 23.83 -7.76
N THR A 311 -21.69 24.28 -8.16
CA THR A 311 -21.44 25.70 -8.44
C THR A 311 -22.22 26.14 -9.67
N ALA A 312 -22.29 25.30 -10.72
CA ALA A 312 -23.14 25.56 -11.87
C ALA A 312 -24.63 25.62 -11.48
N SER A 313 -25.09 24.72 -10.63
CA SER A 313 -26.45 24.74 -10.06
C SER A 313 -26.72 26.06 -9.32
N LEU A 314 -25.79 26.50 -8.45
CA LEU A 314 -25.88 27.78 -7.76
C LEU A 314 -25.97 28.97 -8.73
N VAL A 315 -25.13 29.01 -9.76
CA VAL A 315 -25.14 30.07 -10.77
C VAL A 315 -26.48 30.13 -11.50
N LEU A 316 -27.02 28.97 -11.91
CA LEU A 316 -28.34 28.89 -12.54
C LEU A 316 -29.45 29.39 -11.61
N ARG A 317 -29.34 29.12 -10.31
CA ARG A 317 -30.27 29.62 -9.29
C ARG A 317 -30.20 31.14 -9.11
N ILE A 318 -28.99 31.70 -9.06
CA ILE A 318 -28.79 33.15 -8.99
C ILE A 318 -29.37 33.83 -10.23
N ILE A 319 -29.17 33.25 -11.42
CA ILE A 319 -29.77 33.73 -12.67
C ILE A 319 -31.30 33.64 -12.59
N GLY A 320 -31.84 32.50 -12.15
CA GLY A 320 -33.29 32.33 -11.95
C GLY A 320 -33.89 33.41 -11.05
N GLN A 321 -33.21 33.74 -9.94
CA GLN A 321 -33.67 34.77 -9.01
C GLN A 321 -33.50 36.19 -9.54
N ALA A 322 -32.44 36.48 -10.30
CA ALA A 322 -32.24 37.78 -10.94
C ALA A 322 -33.37 38.11 -11.96
N TYR A 323 -33.97 37.09 -12.59
CA TYR A 323 -35.09 37.22 -13.53
C TYR A 323 -36.45 36.92 -12.90
N TRP A 324 -36.65 37.26 -11.61
CA TRP A 324 -37.93 37.05 -10.90
C TRP A 324 -39.15 37.64 -11.62
N ASN A 325 -39.00 38.78 -12.30
CA ASN A 325 -40.11 39.42 -13.04
C ASN A 325 -40.64 38.62 -14.23
N ASN A 326 -39.90 37.61 -14.71
CA ASN A 326 -40.24 36.87 -15.92
C ASN A 326 -40.48 35.39 -15.59
N GLY A 327 -41.72 35.06 -15.23
CA GLY A 327 -42.07 33.76 -14.63
C GLY A 327 -41.68 32.52 -15.46
N ALA A 328 -41.70 32.61 -16.80
CA ALA A 328 -41.29 31.51 -17.68
C ALA A 328 -39.77 31.23 -17.62
N VAL A 329 -38.97 32.30 -17.55
CA VAL A 329 -37.51 32.22 -17.50
C VAL A 329 -37.07 31.76 -16.11
N HIS A 330 -37.69 32.30 -15.06
CA HIS A 330 -37.46 31.89 -13.67
C HIS A 330 -37.71 30.38 -13.49
N ARG A 331 -38.86 29.89 -13.96
CA ARG A 331 -39.22 28.46 -13.85
C ARG A 331 -38.24 27.55 -14.59
N LYS A 332 -37.85 27.91 -15.81
CA LYS A 332 -36.91 27.11 -16.62
C LYS A 332 -35.54 26.96 -15.94
N TYR A 333 -34.97 28.05 -15.42
CA TYR A 333 -33.66 27.99 -14.75
C TYR A 333 -33.73 27.26 -13.41
N ASN A 334 -34.82 27.39 -12.66
CA ASN A 334 -35.02 26.64 -11.42
C ASN A 334 -35.16 25.14 -11.70
N GLU A 335 -35.97 24.73 -12.69
CA GLU A 335 -36.09 23.34 -13.12
C GLU A 335 -34.73 22.76 -13.56
N LEU A 336 -33.96 23.52 -14.36
CA LEU A 336 -32.62 23.09 -14.77
C LEU A 336 -31.66 22.94 -13.60
N SER A 337 -31.70 23.86 -12.63
CA SER A 337 -30.89 23.80 -11.42
C SER A 337 -31.20 22.57 -10.57
N TYR A 338 -32.48 22.24 -10.38
CA TYR A 338 -32.90 21.05 -9.65
C TYR A 338 -32.60 19.74 -10.39
N ASN A 339 -32.72 19.73 -11.71
CA ASN A 339 -32.30 18.59 -12.53
C ASN A 339 -30.80 18.35 -12.40
N LEU A 340 -30.00 19.43 -12.42
CA LEU A 340 -28.56 19.34 -12.20
C LEU A 340 -28.23 18.84 -10.80
N LEU A 341 -28.91 19.35 -9.77
CA LEU A 341 -28.73 18.88 -8.40
C LEU A 341 -29.04 17.38 -8.29
N SER A 342 -30.15 16.92 -8.88
CA SER A 342 -30.55 15.51 -8.91
C SER A 342 -29.55 14.63 -9.65
N PHE A 343 -28.97 15.12 -10.75
CA PHE A 343 -27.94 14.41 -11.52
C PHE A 343 -26.67 14.13 -10.70
N VAL A 344 -26.34 15.01 -9.74
CA VAL A 344 -25.15 14.89 -8.89
C VAL A 344 -25.39 13.94 -7.70
N ALA A 345 -26.62 13.46 -7.47
CA ALA A 345 -26.94 12.61 -6.32
C ALA A 345 -26.04 11.36 -6.18
N PRO A 346 -25.77 10.57 -7.24
CA PRO A 346 -24.88 9.41 -7.13
C PRO A 346 -23.45 9.81 -6.77
N MET A 347 -23.02 11.02 -7.17
CA MET A 347 -21.68 11.53 -6.85
C MET A 347 -21.54 11.87 -5.36
N PHE A 348 -22.60 12.39 -4.73
CA PHE A 348 -22.61 12.62 -3.28
C PHE A 348 -22.49 11.33 -2.46
N TRP A 349 -23.21 10.29 -2.88
CA TRP A 349 -23.18 8.99 -2.19
C TRP A 349 -21.84 8.28 -2.38
N SER A 350 -21.29 8.30 -3.59
CA SER A 350 -19.96 7.72 -3.87
C SER A 350 -18.84 8.47 -3.14
N ARG A 351 -18.98 9.79 -2.92
CA ARG A 351 -18.05 10.54 -2.06
C ARG A 351 -18.00 9.98 -0.63
N LEU A 352 -19.09 9.44 -0.08
CA LEU A 352 -19.06 8.86 1.27
C LEU A 352 -18.15 7.62 1.34
N LEU A 353 -18.05 6.85 0.25
CA LEU A 353 -17.19 5.67 0.16
C LEU A 353 -15.72 6.01 0.43
N LEU A 354 -15.28 7.23 0.08
CA LEU A 354 -13.93 7.71 0.35
C LEU A 354 -13.54 7.67 1.83
N TYR A 355 -14.50 7.92 2.72
CA TYR A 355 -14.24 7.98 4.15
C TYR A 355 -14.45 6.63 4.84
N PHE A 356 -15.03 5.64 4.12
CA PHE A 356 -15.13 4.26 4.59
C PHE A 356 -13.85 3.45 4.41
N ASP A 357 -12.82 4.02 3.77
CA ASP A 357 -11.45 3.49 3.72
C ASP A 357 -10.87 3.17 5.12
N SER A 358 -11.41 3.80 6.17
CA SER A 358 -11.02 3.59 7.57
C SER A 358 -11.43 2.21 8.11
N PHE A 359 -12.29 1.49 7.39
CA PHE A 359 -12.66 0.12 7.70
C PHE A 359 -11.89 -0.85 6.80
N ARG A 360 -11.25 -1.87 7.39
CA ARG A 360 -10.42 -2.86 6.69
C ARG A 360 -11.06 -3.43 5.42
N PHE A 361 -12.32 -3.88 5.52
CA PHE A 361 -13.04 -4.47 4.39
C PHE A 361 -13.24 -3.50 3.23
N PHE A 362 -13.72 -2.29 3.52
CA PHE A 362 -13.99 -1.28 2.49
C PHE A 362 -12.71 -0.67 1.95
N GLY A 363 -11.69 -0.46 2.78
CA GLY A 363 -10.36 0.00 2.37
C GLY A 363 -9.73 -0.93 1.36
N ALA A 364 -9.66 -2.23 1.66
CA ALA A 364 -9.13 -3.23 0.72
C ALA A 364 -9.93 -3.26 -0.59
N MET A 365 -11.26 -3.24 -0.53
CA MET A 365 -12.12 -3.23 -1.73
C MET A 365 -11.88 -1.99 -2.61
N LEU A 366 -11.62 -0.82 -2.02
CA LEU A 366 -11.31 0.40 -2.77
C LEU A 366 -9.94 0.33 -3.47
N VAL A 367 -8.94 -0.36 -2.89
CA VAL A 367 -7.66 -0.64 -3.59
C VAL A 367 -7.92 -1.49 -4.81
N VAL A 368 -8.63 -2.60 -4.62
CA VAL A 368 -8.96 -3.57 -5.66
C VAL A 368 -9.64 -2.86 -6.83
N LEU A 369 -10.70 -2.10 -6.56
CA LEU A 369 -11.40 -1.32 -7.59
C LEU A 369 -10.47 -0.34 -8.32
N LYS A 370 -9.57 0.35 -7.61
CA LYS A 370 -8.64 1.31 -8.22
C LYS A 370 -7.64 0.63 -9.15
N VAL A 371 -7.06 -0.50 -8.75
CA VAL A 371 -6.08 -1.23 -9.55
C VAL A 371 -6.75 -1.85 -10.77
N MET A 372 -7.90 -2.49 -10.60
CA MET A 372 -8.69 -3.06 -11.69
C MET A 372 -9.06 -1.99 -12.73
N MET A 373 -9.47 -0.79 -12.29
CA MET A 373 -9.75 0.35 -13.19
C MET A 373 -8.52 0.87 -13.95
N LYS A 374 -7.33 0.79 -13.35
CA LYS A 374 -6.08 1.17 -14.01
C LYS A 374 -5.69 0.16 -15.09
N GLU A 375 -5.85 -1.13 -14.79
CA GLU A 375 -5.52 -2.20 -15.73
C GLU A 375 -6.52 -2.29 -16.88
N SER A 376 -7.82 -2.09 -16.60
CA SER A 376 -8.83 -2.06 -17.65
C SER A 376 -8.76 -0.82 -18.54
N LEU A 377 -7.97 0.20 -18.21
CA LEU A 377 -7.84 1.39 -19.06
C LEU A 377 -7.31 1.02 -20.46
N ILE A 378 -6.35 0.09 -20.54
CA ILE A 378 -5.84 -0.41 -21.83
C ILE A 378 -6.96 -1.11 -22.61
N PHE A 379 -7.78 -1.90 -21.91
CA PHE A 379 -8.93 -2.56 -22.50
C PHE A 379 -10.00 -1.55 -22.96
N PHE A 380 -10.31 -0.51 -22.17
CA PHE A 380 -11.24 0.55 -22.56
C PHE A 380 -10.71 1.32 -23.78
N ALA A 381 -9.39 1.55 -23.87
CA ALA A 381 -8.78 2.15 -25.05
C ALA A 381 -8.95 1.27 -26.29
N LEU A 382 -8.74 -0.05 -26.16
CA LEU A 382 -9.01 -1.02 -27.23
C LEU A 382 -10.49 -1.03 -27.64
N LEU A 383 -11.40 -1.06 -26.66
CA LEU A 383 -12.84 -1.00 -26.88
C LEU A 383 -13.24 0.26 -27.64
N ILE A 384 -12.70 1.43 -27.27
CA ILE A 384 -12.94 2.69 -27.98
C ILE A 384 -12.45 2.61 -29.43
N VAL A 385 -11.25 2.07 -29.69
CA VAL A 385 -10.73 1.92 -31.06
C VAL A 385 -11.64 1.03 -31.90
N VAL A 386 -12.12 -0.08 -31.33
CA VAL A 386 -13.07 -0.98 -31.99
C VAL A 386 -14.39 -0.26 -32.27
N ILE A 387 -14.96 0.43 -31.27
CA ILE A 387 -16.20 1.23 -31.42
C ILE A 387 -16.04 2.28 -32.52
N VAL A 388 -14.94 3.02 -32.54
CA VAL A 388 -14.69 4.05 -33.57
C VAL A 388 -14.58 3.40 -34.96
N GLY A 389 -13.93 2.24 -35.07
CA GLY A 389 -13.85 1.50 -36.34
C GLY A 389 -15.22 1.06 -36.86
N PHE A 390 -16.07 0.51 -35.98
CA PHE A 390 -17.44 0.13 -36.35
C PHE A 390 -18.33 1.36 -36.61
N LEU A 391 -18.20 2.42 -35.81
CA LEU A 391 -18.92 3.68 -36.01
C LEU A 391 -18.57 4.30 -37.37
N GLN A 392 -17.29 4.29 -37.74
CA GLN A 392 -16.84 4.73 -39.06
C GLN A 392 -17.44 3.87 -40.18
N ALA A 393 -17.55 2.55 -39.98
CA ALA A 393 -18.16 1.65 -40.96
C ALA A 393 -19.68 1.90 -41.11
N PHE A 394 -20.41 2.13 -40.00
CA PHE A 394 -21.82 2.48 -40.04
C PHE A 394 -22.07 3.84 -40.69
N ILE A 395 -21.30 4.87 -40.33
CA ILE A 395 -21.38 6.18 -40.99
C ILE A 395 -21.06 6.06 -42.48
N GLY A 396 -20.08 5.23 -42.86
CA GLY A 396 -19.75 5.00 -44.26
C GLY A 396 -20.88 4.32 -45.05
N LEU A 397 -21.62 3.42 -44.42
CA LEU A 397 -22.78 2.76 -45.01
C LEU A 397 -23.98 3.72 -45.12
N ASP A 398 -24.22 4.52 -44.08
CA ASP A 398 -25.26 5.55 -44.03
C ASP A 398 -25.10 6.60 -45.14
N ILE A 399 -23.88 7.15 -45.30
CA ILE A 399 -23.55 8.09 -46.39
C ILE A 399 -23.77 7.48 -47.79
N ALA A 400 -23.59 6.17 -47.94
CA ALA A 400 -23.73 5.50 -49.22
C ALA A 400 -25.20 5.24 -49.61
N ASP A 401 -26.11 5.14 -48.62
CA ASP A 401 -27.50 4.72 -48.83
C ASP A 401 -28.44 5.93 -48.95
N ASP A 402 -28.39 6.88 -48.02
CA ASP A 402 -29.18 8.11 -48.10
C ASP A 402 -28.44 9.26 -47.42
N ASN A 403 -28.22 10.36 -48.13
CA ASN A 403 -27.33 11.47 -47.73
C ASN A 403 -27.94 12.36 -46.62
N VAL A 404 -28.58 11.75 -45.61
CA VAL A 404 -29.26 12.41 -44.49
C VAL A 404 -28.40 12.24 -43.24
N LEU A 405 -27.59 13.26 -42.94
CA LEU A 405 -26.70 13.35 -41.77
C LEU A 405 -27.41 13.30 -40.38
N GLY A 406 -28.67 12.87 -40.32
CA GLY A 406 -29.51 12.83 -39.10
C GLY A 406 -29.34 11.57 -38.26
N ASP A 407 -28.89 10.46 -38.84
CA ASP A 407 -28.98 9.13 -38.21
C ASP A 407 -27.74 8.69 -37.43
N THR A 408 -26.68 9.51 -37.45
CA THR A 408 -25.47 9.27 -36.63
C THR A 408 -25.80 9.18 -35.13
N TRP A 409 -26.78 9.94 -34.65
CA TRP A 409 -27.19 9.86 -33.24
C TRP A 409 -27.87 8.53 -32.92
N PHE A 410 -28.70 8.01 -33.83
CA PHE A 410 -29.32 6.69 -33.69
C PHE A 410 -28.27 5.57 -33.66
N ILE A 411 -27.29 5.62 -34.56
CA ILE A 411 -26.17 4.66 -34.60
C ILE A 411 -25.38 4.69 -33.28
N ILE A 412 -25.04 5.88 -32.78
CA ILE A 412 -24.32 6.03 -31.50
C ILE A 412 -25.16 5.48 -30.34
N GLU A 413 -26.45 5.79 -30.28
CA GLU A 413 -27.36 5.29 -29.25
C GLU A 413 -27.45 3.76 -29.27
N ALA A 414 -27.65 3.16 -30.45
CA ALA A 414 -27.74 1.71 -30.58
C ALA A 414 -26.42 1.00 -30.23
N MET A 415 -25.28 1.54 -30.67
CA MET A 415 -23.96 1.03 -30.29
C MET A 415 -23.72 1.13 -28.78
N LEU A 416 -24.14 2.22 -28.14
CA LEU A 416 -24.10 2.37 -26.67
C LEU A 416 -24.97 1.34 -25.96
N LYS A 417 -26.20 1.12 -26.44
CA LYS A 417 -27.11 0.09 -25.89
C LYS A 417 -26.53 -1.32 -26.02
N ALA A 418 -25.89 -1.63 -27.14
CA ALA A 418 -25.20 -2.91 -27.33
C ALA A 418 -24.02 -3.11 -26.35
N ILE A 419 -23.25 -2.06 -26.06
CA ILE A 419 -22.18 -2.10 -25.02
C ILE A 419 -22.78 -2.35 -23.63
N MET A 420 -23.94 -1.77 -23.34
CA MET A 420 -24.70 -1.98 -22.10
C MET A 420 -25.41 -3.35 -22.01
N GLN A 421 -25.04 -4.30 -22.89
CA GLN A 421 -25.65 -5.64 -22.99
C GLN A 421 -27.14 -5.63 -23.34
N SER A 422 -27.65 -4.57 -23.96
CA SER A 422 -29.03 -4.47 -24.44
C SER A 422 -29.10 -4.11 -25.93
N PRO A 423 -28.53 -4.93 -26.85
CA PRO A 423 -28.56 -4.62 -28.28
C PRO A 423 -29.99 -4.65 -28.83
N GLU A 424 -30.42 -3.53 -29.41
CA GLU A 424 -31.65 -3.45 -30.21
C GLU A 424 -31.27 -3.61 -31.67
N PHE A 425 -31.97 -4.50 -32.40
CA PHE A 425 -31.75 -4.75 -33.83
C PHE A 425 -32.73 -3.99 -34.72
N ASP A 426 -33.82 -3.47 -34.14
CA ASP A 426 -34.80 -2.64 -34.84
C ASP A 426 -34.14 -1.37 -35.39
N GLY A 427 -34.42 -1.05 -36.64
CA GLY A 427 -33.88 0.12 -37.35
C GLY A 427 -32.64 -0.18 -38.22
N PHE A 428 -31.86 -1.24 -37.95
CA PHE A 428 -30.71 -1.63 -38.80
C PHE A 428 -31.09 -2.39 -40.07
N GLU A 429 -32.36 -2.74 -40.22
CA GLU A 429 -32.91 -3.32 -41.46
C GLU A 429 -32.99 -2.27 -42.59
N ASP A 430 -33.11 -0.99 -42.23
CA ASP A 430 -33.22 0.13 -43.17
C ASP A 430 -31.85 0.72 -43.57
N PHE A 431 -30.76 0.38 -42.85
CA PHE A 431 -29.40 0.87 -43.14
C PHE A 431 -28.60 -0.13 -44.00
N GLY A 432 -28.43 0.15 -45.29
CA GLY A 432 -27.53 -0.55 -46.19
C GLY A 432 -27.73 -2.06 -46.21
N HIS A 433 -28.99 -2.51 -46.35
CA HIS A 433 -29.34 -3.93 -46.33
C HIS A 433 -28.63 -4.67 -47.48
N PRO A 434 -27.95 -5.82 -47.23
CA PRO A 434 -27.89 -6.61 -45.99
C PRO A 434 -26.66 -6.34 -45.10
N PHE A 435 -25.75 -5.45 -45.52
CA PHE A 435 -24.44 -5.29 -44.90
C PHE A 435 -24.50 -4.63 -43.52
N GLY A 436 -25.43 -3.69 -43.30
CA GLY A 436 -25.59 -3.02 -42.00
C GLY A 436 -25.99 -4.00 -40.89
N LEU A 437 -26.96 -4.87 -41.17
CA LEU A 437 -27.41 -5.92 -40.26
C LEU A 437 -26.29 -6.91 -39.92
N ILE A 438 -25.55 -7.38 -40.93
CA ILE A 438 -24.41 -8.30 -40.74
C ILE A 438 -23.31 -7.64 -39.91
N LEU A 439 -22.99 -6.38 -40.21
CA LEU A 439 -21.98 -5.62 -39.48
C LEU A 439 -22.37 -5.43 -38.00
N TYR A 440 -23.65 -5.18 -37.71
CA TYR A 440 -24.16 -5.04 -36.35
C TYR A 440 -24.15 -6.38 -35.58
N TYR A 441 -24.48 -7.50 -36.24
CA TYR A 441 -24.26 -8.84 -35.65
C TYR A 441 -22.78 -9.10 -35.34
N CYS A 442 -21.87 -8.71 -36.23
CA CYS A 442 -20.43 -8.84 -35.99
C CYS A 442 -19.98 -7.95 -34.82
N PHE A 443 -20.43 -6.70 -34.77
CA PHE A 443 -20.15 -5.77 -33.69
C PHE A 443 -20.62 -6.30 -32.34
N THR A 444 -21.89 -6.73 -32.24
CA THR A 444 -22.46 -7.29 -31.01
C THR A 444 -21.73 -8.56 -30.58
N PHE A 445 -21.35 -9.43 -31.51
CA PHE A 445 -20.52 -10.60 -31.21
C PHE A 445 -19.14 -10.21 -30.65
N VAL A 446 -18.43 -9.29 -31.29
CA VAL A 446 -17.10 -8.85 -30.84
C VAL A 446 -17.17 -8.17 -29.48
N VAL A 447 -18.11 -7.24 -29.28
CA VAL A 447 -18.20 -6.47 -28.03
C VAL A 447 -18.76 -7.31 -26.89
N MET A 448 -19.92 -7.94 -27.08
CA MET A 448 -20.65 -8.60 -26.00
C MET A 448 -20.06 -9.98 -25.65
N ILE A 449 -19.66 -10.77 -26.65
CA ILE A 449 -19.20 -12.15 -26.43
C ILE A 449 -17.68 -12.22 -26.22
N ILE A 450 -16.90 -11.49 -27.01
CA ILE A 450 -15.43 -11.55 -26.90
C ILE A 450 -14.94 -10.56 -25.86
N LEU A 451 -15.08 -9.26 -26.13
CA LEU A 451 -14.46 -8.21 -25.34
C LEU A 451 -14.97 -8.23 -23.89
N LEU A 452 -16.28 -8.26 -23.68
CA LEU A 452 -16.83 -8.18 -22.33
C LEU A 452 -16.50 -9.40 -21.46
N ASN A 453 -16.45 -10.61 -22.03
CA ASN A 453 -16.02 -11.80 -21.30
C ASN A 453 -14.52 -11.77 -20.96
N ILE A 454 -13.67 -11.23 -21.85
CA ILE A 454 -12.26 -10.98 -21.55
C ILE A 454 -12.14 -9.95 -20.42
N LEU A 455 -12.95 -8.89 -20.41
CA LEU A 455 -12.96 -7.91 -19.33
C LEU A 455 -13.32 -8.54 -17.98
N ILE A 456 -14.34 -9.40 -17.95
CA ILE A 456 -14.71 -10.14 -16.73
C ILE A 456 -13.57 -11.06 -16.27
N ALA A 457 -12.91 -11.76 -17.19
CA ALA A 457 -11.78 -12.63 -16.86
C ALA A 457 -10.59 -11.86 -16.29
N LEU A 458 -10.23 -10.72 -16.90
CA LEU A 458 -9.17 -9.84 -16.40
C LEU A 458 -9.53 -9.28 -15.02
N TYR A 459 -10.80 -8.92 -14.81
CA TYR A 459 -11.28 -8.46 -13.51
C TYR A 459 -11.21 -9.53 -12.43
N ASN A 460 -11.55 -10.78 -12.72
CA ASN A 460 -11.44 -11.86 -11.74
C ASN A 460 -9.97 -12.14 -11.37
N SER A 461 -9.07 -12.20 -12.36
CA SER A 461 -7.63 -12.40 -12.10
C SER A 461 -7.05 -11.28 -11.24
N ALA A 462 -7.28 -10.02 -11.63
CA ALA A 462 -6.78 -8.86 -10.88
C ALA A 462 -7.40 -8.75 -9.48
N TYR A 463 -8.66 -9.19 -9.32
CA TYR A 463 -9.31 -9.26 -8.00
C TYR A 463 -8.62 -10.27 -7.10
N GLU A 464 -8.32 -11.48 -7.59
CA GLU A 464 -7.67 -12.55 -6.82
C GLU A 464 -6.25 -12.12 -6.36
N ASP A 465 -5.44 -11.60 -7.27
CA ASP A 465 -4.05 -11.19 -6.99
C ASP A 465 -3.95 -10.15 -5.86
N ILE A 466 -4.93 -9.24 -5.79
CA ILE A 466 -4.97 -8.19 -4.76
C ILE A 466 -5.64 -8.70 -3.49
N TYR A 467 -6.68 -9.54 -3.61
CA TYR A 467 -7.41 -10.06 -2.47
C TYR A 467 -6.52 -10.96 -1.59
N GLU A 468 -5.63 -11.75 -2.19
CA GLU A 468 -4.65 -12.56 -1.43
C GLU A 468 -3.73 -11.69 -0.54
N ASN A 469 -3.45 -10.45 -0.95
CA ASN A 469 -2.62 -9.49 -0.22
C ASN A 469 -3.44 -8.37 0.45
N ALA A 470 -4.75 -8.55 0.65
CA ALA A 470 -5.66 -7.47 1.07
C ALA A 470 -5.32 -6.82 2.41
N ASP A 471 -4.81 -7.59 3.37
CA ASP A 471 -4.45 -7.06 4.69
C ASP A 471 -3.21 -6.15 4.58
N ASP A 472 -2.21 -6.62 3.86
CA ASP A 472 -0.97 -5.90 3.57
C ASP A 472 -1.23 -4.61 2.76
N GLU A 473 -2.14 -4.66 1.78
CA GLU A 473 -2.62 -3.50 1.03
C GLU A 473 -3.41 -2.51 1.89
N TYR A 474 -4.25 -3.01 2.80
CA TYR A 474 -4.96 -2.16 3.76
C TYR A 474 -3.97 -1.44 4.69
N LEU A 475 -2.93 -2.12 5.18
CA LEU A 475 -1.89 -1.52 6.00
C LEU A 475 -1.11 -0.46 5.22
N ALA A 476 -0.85 -0.69 3.94
CA ALA A 476 -0.24 0.29 3.04
C ALA A 476 -1.12 1.53 2.84
N LEU A 477 -2.43 1.35 2.60
CA LEU A 477 -3.39 2.45 2.53
C LEU A 477 -3.47 3.24 3.84
N PHE A 478 -3.53 2.55 4.98
CA PHE A 478 -3.62 3.19 6.27
C PHE A 478 -2.37 4.01 6.58
N ALA A 479 -1.19 3.49 6.26
CA ALA A 479 0.07 4.22 6.36
C ALA A 479 0.10 5.44 5.42
N GLN A 480 -0.37 5.28 4.17
CA GLN A 480 -0.46 6.37 3.21
C GLN A 480 -1.38 7.48 3.71
N LYS A 481 -2.56 7.12 4.22
CA LYS A 481 -3.53 8.06 4.78
C LYS A 481 -2.97 8.79 5.99
N THR A 482 -2.33 8.07 6.91
CA THR A 482 -1.68 8.67 8.09
C THR A 482 -0.60 9.66 7.67
N MET A 483 0.21 9.31 6.67
CA MET A 483 1.26 10.20 6.16
C MET A 483 0.75 11.43 5.43
N GLN A 484 -0.41 11.37 4.79
CA GLN A 484 -1.03 12.57 4.21
C GLN A 484 -1.35 13.63 5.29
N PHE A 485 -1.76 13.21 6.48
CA PHE A 485 -2.02 14.12 7.60
C PHE A 485 -0.74 14.61 8.28
N VAL A 486 0.32 13.77 8.34
CA VAL A 486 1.57 14.09 9.05
C VAL A 486 2.56 14.90 8.21
N ARG A 487 2.63 14.71 6.89
CA ARG A 487 3.65 15.31 6.01
C ARG A 487 3.46 16.81 5.77
N ALA A 488 2.23 17.29 5.86
CA ALA A 488 1.88 18.70 5.73
C ALA A 488 0.86 19.06 6.83
N PRO A 489 1.29 19.16 8.09
CA PRO A 489 0.43 19.68 9.13
C PRO A 489 0.19 21.17 8.80
N ASP A 490 -1.01 21.53 8.35
CA ASP A 490 -1.37 22.94 8.26
C ASP A 490 -1.22 23.54 9.66
N GLU A 491 -0.58 24.71 9.75
CA GLU A 491 -0.32 25.42 11.01
C GLU A 491 -1.64 25.68 11.76
N ASN A 492 -2.73 25.90 11.00
CA ASN A 492 -4.10 25.98 11.47
C ASN A 492 -4.98 24.98 10.71
N VAL A 493 -5.34 23.86 11.33
CA VAL A 493 -6.15 22.83 10.68
C VAL A 493 -7.64 23.17 10.78
N TYR A 494 -8.12 24.11 9.95
CA TYR A 494 -9.56 24.33 9.83
C TYR A 494 -10.17 23.40 8.78
N ILE A 495 -10.97 22.47 9.25
CA ILE A 495 -11.71 21.55 8.39
C ILE A 495 -12.92 22.28 7.82
N ALA A 496 -13.17 22.15 6.51
CA ALA A 496 -14.38 22.67 5.87
C ALA A 496 -15.63 22.17 6.63
N PRO A 497 -16.59 23.04 6.99
CA PRO A 497 -16.82 24.40 6.45
C PRO A 497 -16.13 25.55 7.20
N PHE A 498 -15.43 25.27 8.31
CA PHE A 498 -14.88 26.31 9.18
C PHE A 498 -13.62 26.98 8.60
N ASN A 499 -13.05 26.44 7.53
CA ASN A 499 -11.96 27.08 6.78
C ASN A 499 -12.33 28.47 6.24
N LEU A 500 -13.61 28.77 6.01
CA LEU A 500 -14.05 30.12 5.66
C LEU A 500 -13.76 31.13 6.78
N ILE A 501 -13.90 30.70 8.04
CA ILE A 501 -13.63 31.54 9.21
C ILE A 501 -12.13 31.80 9.30
N GLU A 502 -11.30 30.79 9.07
CA GLU A 502 -9.84 30.95 9.00
C GLU A 502 -9.44 31.97 7.94
N MET A 503 -9.94 31.84 6.71
CA MET A 503 -9.61 32.78 5.63
C MET A 503 -9.98 34.22 5.98
N VAL A 504 -11.10 34.43 6.70
CA VAL A 504 -11.50 35.75 7.18
C VAL A 504 -10.57 36.23 8.30
N ILE A 505 -10.22 35.37 9.26
CA ILE A 505 -9.35 35.70 10.40
C ILE A 505 -7.92 35.97 9.92
N SER A 506 -7.30 35.07 9.15
CA SER A 506 -5.96 35.26 8.55
C SER A 506 -5.94 36.50 7.66
N GLY A 507 -6.90 36.66 6.74
CA GLY A 507 -6.97 37.82 5.85
C GLY A 507 -7.10 39.17 6.58
N LEU A 508 -7.75 39.22 7.75
CA LEU A 508 -7.95 40.44 8.53
C LEU A 508 -6.89 40.68 9.61
N LEU A 509 -6.32 39.64 10.22
CA LEU A 509 -5.48 39.76 11.42
C LEU A 509 -3.99 39.52 11.16
N GLU A 510 -3.62 38.71 10.17
CA GLU A 510 -2.23 38.34 9.90
C GLU A 510 -1.35 39.56 9.55
N TRP A 511 -1.93 40.57 8.91
CA TRP A 511 -1.22 41.81 8.57
C TRP A 511 -1.08 42.79 9.74
N TRP A 512 -1.88 42.64 10.81
CA TRP A 512 -2.03 43.66 11.86
C TRP A 512 -1.60 43.19 13.25
N VAL A 513 -1.48 41.88 13.48
CA VAL A 513 -1.30 41.29 14.81
C VAL A 513 0.02 40.50 14.90
N PRO A 514 0.78 40.60 16.01
CA PRO A 514 1.95 39.74 16.25
C PRO A 514 1.59 38.25 16.35
N LYS A 515 2.50 37.37 15.90
CA LYS A 515 2.27 35.92 15.79
C LYS A 515 1.72 35.26 17.07
N ASP A 516 2.33 35.55 18.22
CA ASP A 516 1.90 34.94 19.50
C ASP A 516 0.46 35.31 19.88
N THR A 517 0.03 36.53 19.55
CA THR A 517 -1.35 36.97 19.81
C THR A 517 -2.32 36.39 18.78
N TYR A 518 -1.87 36.21 17.55
CA TYR A 518 -2.63 35.53 16.50
C TYR A 518 -2.88 34.06 16.87
N GLU A 519 -1.86 33.33 17.31
CA GLU A 519 -1.96 31.95 17.79
C GLU A 519 -2.95 31.84 18.95
N PHE A 520 -2.85 32.71 19.96
CA PHE A 520 -3.80 32.70 21.08
C PHE A 520 -5.26 32.95 20.66
N VAL A 521 -5.50 33.91 19.77
CA VAL A 521 -6.85 34.19 19.26
C VAL A 521 -7.37 33.01 18.45
N ASN A 522 -6.52 32.41 17.63
CA ASN A 522 -6.82 31.26 16.80
C ASN A 522 -7.18 30.03 17.66
N ASP A 523 -6.41 29.76 18.71
CA ASP A 523 -6.68 28.68 19.66
C ASP A 523 -8.00 28.88 20.39
N CYS A 524 -8.32 30.11 20.79
CA CYS A 524 -9.60 30.44 21.40
C CYS A 524 -10.78 30.18 20.43
N VAL A 525 -10.63 30.55 19.17
CA VAL A 525 -11.63 30.30 18.12
C VAL A 525 -11.77 28.79 17.85
N MET A 526 -10.66 28.07 17.72
CA MET A 526 -10.67 26.61 17.54
C MET A 526 -11.29 25.89 18.74
N ALA A 527 -10.95 26.27 19.97
CA ALA A 527 -11.54 25.74 21.19
C ALA A 527 -13.06 25.92 21.22
N THR A 528 -13.55 27.07 20.73
CA THR A 528 -14.98 27.39 20.69
C THR A 528 -15.71 26.59 19.61
N LEU A 529 -15.18 26.56 18.38
CA LEU A 529 -15.81 25.88 17.24
C LEU A 529 -15.78 24.36 17.39
N TYR A 530 -14.65 23.81 17.82
CA TYR A 530 -14.45 22.37 17.98
C TYR A 530 -14.78 21.86 19.38
N SER A 531 -15.34 22.69 20.27
CA SER A 531 -15.68 22.31 21.66
C SER A 531 -16.43 20.96 21.77
N PRO A 532 -17.47 20.66 20.96
CA PRO A 532 -18.16 19.38 21.05
C PRO A 532 -17.27 18.18 20.66
N LEU A 533 -16.39 18.37 19.69
CA LEU A 533 -15.48 17.33 19.21
C LEU A 533 -14.31 17.13 20.18
N LEU A 534 -13.74 18.22 20.70
CA LEU A 534 -12.71 18.22 21.74
C LEU A 534 -13.20 17.52 23.01
N PHE A 535 -14.47 17.68 23.37
CA PHE A 535 -15.07 16.94 24.49
C PHE A 535 -15.00 15.42 24.29
N VAL A 536 -15.35 14.94 23.08
CA VAL A 536 -15.28 13.50 22.74
C VAL A 536 -13.83 13.02 22.67
N ALA A 537 -12.93 13.83 22.12
CA ALA A 537 -11.50 13.56 22.10
C ALA A 537 -10.94 13.41 23.53
N ALA A 538 -11.16 14.39 24.39
CA ALA A 538 -10.72 14.37 25.80
C ALA A 538 -11.30 13.18 26.57
N TRP A 539 -12.55 12.77 26.28
CA TRP A 539 -13.14 11.58 26.86
C TRP A 539 -12.41 10.29 26.46
N ASN A 540 -12.09 10.15 25.17
CA ASN A 540 -11.36 8.99 24.67
C ASN A 540 -9.92 8.96 25.19
N GLU A 541 -9.25 10.11 25.24
CA GLU A 541 -7.86 10.19 25.74
C GLU A 541 -7.77 9.95 27.22
N ARG A 542 -8.76 10.39 27.99
CA ARG A 542 -8.82 10.02 29.39
C ARG A 542 -8.93 8.51 29.59
N ARG A 543 -9.61 7.78 28.69
CA ARG A 543 -9.65 6.32 28.73
C ARG A 543 -8.30 5.73 28.34
N ASP A 544 -7.67 6.24 27.30
CA ASP A 544 -6.39 5.75 26.83
C ASP A 544 -5.26 6.05 27.83
N ALA A 545 -5.21 7.24 28.43
CA ALA A 545 -4.26 7.62 29.47
C ALA A 545 -4.35 6.72 30.73
N ARG A 546 -5.56 6.27 31.09
CA ARG A 546 -5.72 5.29 32.18
C ARG A 546 -5.11 3.93 31.83
N LYS A 547 -5.24 3.49 30.58
CA LYS A 547 -4.62 2.25 30.09
C LYS A 547 -3.10 2.38 30.08
N ILE A 548 -2.58 3.45 29.48
CA ILE A 548 -1.14 3.76 29.46
C ILE A 548 -0.56 3.73 30.88
N ARG A 549 -1.23 4.37 31.84
CA ARG A 549 -0.78 4.37 33.24
C ARG A 549 -0.79 2.95 33.85
N SER A 550 -1.78 2.13 33.51
CA SER A 550 -1.84 0.73 33.93
C SER A 550 -0.69 -0.08 33.34
N ASN A 551 -0.44 0.04 32.04
CA ASN A 551 0.64 -0.68 31.35
C ASN A 551 2.01 -0.28 31.90
N ARG A 552 2.27 1.02 32.07
CA ARG A 552 3.51 1.51 32.69
C ARG A 552 3.72 1.02 34.11
N SER A 553 2.65 0.81 34.88
CA SER A 553 2.76 0.25 36.24
C SER A 553 3.21 -1.21 36.24
N ARG A 554 3.05 -1.91 35.11
CA ARG A 554 3.46 -3.30 34.89
C ARG A 554 4.81 -3.40 34.16
N GLY A 555 5.33 -2.29 33.63
CA GLY A 555 6.52 -2.29 32.78
C GLY A 555 6.25 -2.73 31.34
N GLU A 556 4.99 -2.84 30.95
CA GLU A 556 4.54 -3.13 29.58
C GLU A 556 4.58 -1.87 28.71
N GLU A 557 4.52 -2.03 27.39
CA GLU A 557 4.52 -0.91 26.45
C GLU A 557 3.21 -0.09 26.53
N ASP A 558 3.27 1.17 26.08
CA ASP A 558 2.16 2.13 26.18
C ASP A 558 0.89 1.69 25.39
N ASP A 559 1.01 0.81 24.39
CA ASP A 559 -0.11 0.29 23.56
C ASP A 559 -0.47 -1.18 23.81
N ASP A 560 0.18 -1.84 24.77
CA ASP A 560 -0.07 -3.25 25.02
C ASP A 560 -1.52 -3.48 25.49
N ARG A 561 -2.11 -4.56 24.96
CA ARG A 561 -3.45 -4.99 25.31
C ARG A 561 -3.38 -6.34 25.98
N VAL A 562 -3.89 -6.40 27.19
CA VAL A 562 -3.99 -7.65 27.94
C VAL A 562 -5.04 -8.54 27.30
N PHE A 563 -4.59 -9.63 26.69
CA PHE A 563 -5.49 -10.63 26.13
C PHE A 563 -5.95 -11.63 27.20
N GLU A 564 -7.01 -12.39 26.92
CA GLU A 564 -7.62 -13.33 27.86
C GLU A 564 -6.63 -14.39 28.37
N TRP A 565 -5.70 -14.83 27.51
CA TRP A 565 -4.67 -15.81 27.87
C TRP A 565 -3.60 -15.24 28.81
N GLU A 566 -3.23 -13.96 28.69
CA GLU A 566 -2.28 -13.29 29.60
C GLU A 566 -2.89 -13.10 30.99
N GLN A 567 -4.19 -12.82 31.06
CA GLN A 567 -4.92 -12.71 32.33
C GLN A 567 -4.92 -14.03 33.10
N PHE A 568 -4.99 -15.15 32.39
CA PHE A 568 -5.03 -16.49 32.98
C PHE A 568 -3.64 -17.13 33.12
N ASN A 569 -2.60 -16.54 32.52
CA ASN A 569 -1.24 -17.09 32.52
C ASN A 569 -0.63 -17.09 33.93
N GLU A 570 -0.98 -16.12 34.78
CA GLU A 570 -0.53 -16.08 36.18
C GLU A 570 -1.12 -17.23 37.03
N ASP A 571 -2.29 -17.74 36.65
CA ASP A 571 -3.00 -18.81 37.36
C ASP A 571 -2.70 -20.22 36.79
N PHE A 572 -2.00 -20.30 35.64
CA PHE A 572 -1.75 -21.55 34.91
C PHE A 572 -0.25 -21.88 34.83
N ASP A 573 0.19 -22.85 35.65
CA ASP A 573 1.59 -23.31 35.67
C ASP A 573 1.85 -24.42 34.62
N MET A 574 2.27 -24.01 33.41
CA MET A 574 2.62 -24.91 32.31
C MET A 574 3.80 -25.84 32.62
N GLU A 575 4.72 -25.42 33.50
CA GLU A 575 5.88 -26.22 33.89
C GLU A 575 5.49 -27.26 34.94
N GLY A 576 4.67 -26.88 35.91
CA GLY A 576 4.14 -27.75 36.96
C GLY A 576 3.26 -28.89 36.42
N GLU A 577 2.49 -28.64 35.37
CA GLU A 577 1.69 -29.66 34.69
C GLU A 577 2.50 -30.51 33.69
N GLY A 578 3.77 -30.17 33.44
CA GLY A 578 4.65 -30.88 32.50
C GLY A 578 4.29 -30.69 31.02
N TRP A 579 3.37 -29.77 30.71
CA TRP A 579 2.93 -29.47 29.36
C TRP A 579 4.05 -28.83 28.52
N ALA A 580 4.85 -27.94 29.11
CA ALA A 580 5.98 -27.29 28.45
C ALA A 580 6.98 -28.31 27.83
N LYS A 581 7.31 -29.37 28.58
CA LYS A 581 8.18 -30.46 28.08
C LYS A 581 7.56 -31.24 26.93
N THR A 582 6.24 -31.41 26.97
CA THR A 582 5.50 -32.06 25.88
C THR A 582 5.59 -31.20 24.60
N CYS A 583 5.45 -29.88 24.73
CA CYS A 583 5.64 -28.95 23.63
C CYS A 583 7.07 -28.96 23.08
N GLU A 584 8.10 -29.01 23.93
CA GLU A 584 9.50 -29.09 23.50
C GLU A 584 9.78 -30.37 22.67
N ILE A 585 9.19 -31.50 23.05
CA ILE A 585 9.36 -32.77 22.32
C ILE A 585 8.69 -32.72 20.93
N VAL A 586 7.55 -32.03 20.81
CA VAL A 586 6.75 -32.00 19.57
C VAL A 586 7.11 -30.82 18.66
N LYS A 587 7.85 -29.82 19.17
CA LYS A 587 8.22 -28.63 18.41
C LYS A 587 8.98 -29.01 17.12
N PRO A 588 8.44 -28.68 15.93
CA PRO A 588 9.14 -28.95 14.68
C PRO A 588 10.39 -28.07 14.57
N ASN A 589 11.49 -28.62 14.07
CA ASN A 589 12.66 -27.83 13.71
C ASN A 589 12.38 -27.14 12.37
N VAL A 590 12.02 -25.86 12.43
CA VAL A 590 11.69 -25.04 11.26
C VAL A 590 12.95 -24.35 10.68
N GLU A 591 14.04 -24.27 11.44
CA GLU A 591 15.25 -23.52 11.06
C GLU A 591 16.16 -24.31 10.12
N ASP A 592 16.32 -25.61 10.37
CA ASP A 592 17.12 -26.50 9.53
C ASP A 592 16.17 -27.38 8.68
N GLU A 593 16.37 -27.41 7.36
CA GLU A 593 15.67 -28.39 6.52
C GLU A 593 15.99 -29.82 6.99
N PRO A 594 15.01 -30.75 7.00
CA PRO A 594 15.25 -32.12 7.47
C PRO A 594 16.36 -32.81 6.68
N ALA A 595 16.50 -32.48 5.39
CA ALA A 595 17.59 -32.94 4.55
C ALA A 595 18.98 -32.49 5.07
N VAL A 596 19.12 -31.24 5.54
CA VAL A 596 20.38 -30.71 6.07
C VAL A 596 20.75 -31.38 7.39
N ILE A 597 19.76 -31.70 8.23
CA ILE A 597 19.97 -32.41 9.50
C ILE A 597 20.48 -33.83 9.23
N GLU A 598 19.85 -34.56 8.32
CA GLU A 598 20.28 -35.91 7.92
C GLU A 598 21.67 -35.88 7.29
N VAL A 599 21.98 -34.89 6.45
CA VAL A 599 23.32 -34.72 5.88
C VAL A 599 24.36 -34.40 6.95
N ARG A 600 24.04 -33.57 7.95
CA ARG A 600 24.93 -33.26 9.07
C ARG A 600 25.22 -34.52 9.91
N LYS A 601 24.20 -35.35 10.12
CA LYS A 601 24.32 -36.63 10.82
C LYS A 601 25.15 -37.65 10.02
N LEU A 602 24.90 -37.79 8.73
CA LEU A 602 25.71 -38.62 7.84
C LEU A 602 27.17 -38.16 7.82
N ARG A 603 27.43 -36.84 7.82
CA ARG A 603 28.79 -36.30 7.89
C ARG A 603 29.50 -36.69 9.19
N SER A 604 28.82 -36.63 10.34
CA SER A 604 29.39 -37.11 11.60
C SER A 604 29.67 -38.62 11.58
N GLU A 605 28.76 -39.42 11.02
CA GLU A 605 28.96 -40.87 10.90
C GLU A 605 30.14 -41.21 9.97
N VAL A 606 30.32 -40.43 8.89
CA VAL A 606 31.47 -40.56 7.98
C VAL A 606 32.77 -40.11 8.64
N GLU A 607 32.76 -39.05 9.44
CA GLU A 607 33.93 -38.64 10.23
C GLU A 607 34.30 -39.73 11.25
N ASP A 608 33.32 -40.31 11.94
CA ASP A 608 33.54 -41.45 12.85
C ASP A 608 34.10 -42.67 12.11
N LEU A 609 33.53 -43.03 10.95
CA LEU A 609 34.07 -44.09 10.09
C LEU A 609 35.50 -43.80 9.63
N LYS A 610 35.82 -42.55 9.29
CA LYS A 610 37.18 -42.13 8.91
C LYS A 610 38.15 -42.26 10.08
N THR A 611 37.71 -41.96 11.31
CA THR A 611 38.55 -42.16 12.50
C THR A 611 38.75 -43.64 12.82
N MET A 612 37.73 -44.48 12.65
CA MET A 612 37.85 -45.93 12.82
C MET A 612 38.76 -46.55 11.75
N LEU A 613 38.67 -46.09 10.49
CA LEU A 613 39.55 -46.51 9.41
C LEU A 613 41.00 -46.08 9.66
N SER A 614 41.25 -44.85 10.12
CA SER A 614 42.61 -44.42 10.44
C SER A 614 43.21 -45.20 11.61
N GLN A 615 42.40 -45.55 12.62
CA GLN A 615 42.81 -46.45 13.70
C GLN A 615 43.11 -47.86 13.20
N LEU A 616 42.31 -48.40 12.28
CA LEU A 616 42.57 -49.69 11.63
C LEU A 616 43.83 -49.66 10.78
N THR A 617 44.05 -48.63 9.98
CA THR A 617 45.28 -48.45 9.19
C THR A 617 46.50 -48.35 10.10
N ASN A 618 46.41 -47.60 11.21
CA ASN A 618 47.48 -47.51 12.21
C ASN A 618 47.70 -48.84 12.94
N ALA A 619 46.66 -49.64 13.18
CA ALA A 619 46.77 -50.97 13.76
C ALA A 619 47.39 -51.99 12.79
N ILE A 620 47.10 -51.88 11.49
CA ILE A 620 47.71 -52.69 10.43
C ILE A 620 49.19 -52.33 10.28
N GLN A 621 49.54 -51.04 10.26
CA GLN A 621 50.94 -50.58 10.27
C GLN A 621 51.68 -50.97 11.56
N GLY A 622 50.98 -50.98 12.70
CA GLY A 622 51.49 -51.48 13.98
C GLY A 622 51.67 -53.01 14.03
N SER A 623 50.89 -53.76 13.25
CA SER A 623 51.00 -55.21 13.11
C SER A 623 52.15 -55.61 12.17
N ASP A 624 52.36 -54.87 11.07
CA ASP A 624 53.48 -55.11 10.16
C ASP A 624 54.84 -54.78 10.78
N ASN A 625 54.89 -53.88 11.77
CA ASN A 625 56.10 -53.57 12.53
C ASN A 625 56.48 -54.60 13.61
N LYS A 626 55.67 -55.65 13.82
CA LYS A 626 55.99 -56.75 14.74
C LYS A 626 56.56 -58.00 14.07
N THR A 627 56.63 -58.03 12.74
CA THR A 627 57.12 -59.20 11.99
C THR A 627 58.45 -59.01 11.27
N LEU A 628 59.03 -57.81 11.17
CA LEU A 628 60.38 -57.64 10.61
C LEU A 628 61.18 -56.54 11.31
N THR A 629 61.89 -56.90 12.38
CA THR A 629 63.15 -56.23 12.75
C THR A 629 64.29 -57.24 12.74
N GLY A 630 64.89 -57.37 11.56
CA GLY A 630 66.15 -58.04 11.31
C GLY A 630 66.85 -57.37 10.13
N SER A 631 67.83 -56.51 10.45
CA SER A 631 68.92 -56.01 9.58
C SER A 631 68.72 -54.73 8.74
N LYS A 632 69.27 -53.64 9.28
CA LYS A 632 70.18 -52.63 8.69
C LYS A 632 70.17 -52.36 7.17
N SER A 633 69.95 -51.09 6.79
CA SER A 633 70.98 -50.12 6.30
C SER A 633 70.27 -48.92 5.63
N GLY A 634 70.36 -47.69 6.17
CA GLY A 634 71.15 -46.57 5.60
C GLY A 634 70.40 -45.81 4.49
N LYS A 635 69.78 -44.65 4.77
CA LYS A 635 70.27 -43.26 4.50
C LYS A 635 70.67 -43.05 3.02
N GLU A 636 70.22 -42.05 2.27
CA GLU A 636 69.74 -40.70 2.61
C GLU A 636 69.15 -40.02 1.33
N SER A 637 68.11 -39.19 1.49
CA SER A 637 67.83 -37.86 0.83
C SER A 637 67.82 -37.75 -0.71
N GLU A 638 66.96 -37.02 -1.42
CA GLU A 638 65.86 -36.09 -1.13
C GLU A 638 65.31 -35.59 -2.50
N VAL A 639 64.08 -35.04 -2.50
CA VAL A 639 63.60 -33.88 -3.30
C VAL A 639 62.83 -34.10 -4.63
N GLU A 640 61.65 -33.48 -4.59
CA GLU A 640 60.77 -32.84 -5.60
C GLU A 640 59.81 -33.65 -6.49
N ASP A 641 58.53 -33.48 -6.13
CA ASP A 641 57.34 -33.53 -6.97
C ASP A 641 57.35 -32.35 -7.97
N ASP A 642 56.91 -32.63 -9.20
CA ASP A 642 56.40 -31.65 -10.15
C ASP A 642 55.31 -32.32 -11.00
N ASP A 643 54.52 -31.45 -11.65
CA ASP A 643 53.67 -31.68 -12.82
C ASP A 643 52.19 -32.04 -12.59
N GLU A 644 51.23 -31.45 -13.32
CA GLU A 644 51.20 -30.25 -14.19
C GLU A 644 49.72 -29.99 -14.53
N GLN A 645 49.47 -28.79 -15.02
CA GLN A 645 48.21 -28.24 -15.47
C GLN A 645 47.85 -28.65 -16.92
N ASP A 646 46.54 -28.53 -17.20
CA ASP A 646 45.95 -27.96 -18.42
C ASP A 646 45.65 -28.81 -19.68
N THR A 647 44.33 -28.86 -19.92
CA THR A 647 43.60 -28.39 -21.12
C THR A 647 43.20 -29.34 -22.26
N SER A 648 41.89 -29.18 -22.58
CA SER A 648 41.26 -29.03 -23.90
C SER A 648 40.61 -30.25 -24.60
N GLU A 649 39.26 -30.18 -24.57
CA GLU A 649 38.32 -30.14 -25.70
C GLU A 649 38.05 -31.35 -26.64
N THR A 650 36.75 -31.37 -27.04
CA THR A 650 36.09 -31.96 -28.22
C THR A 650 35.62 -33.43 -28.15
N THR A 651 34.48 -33.89 -28.68
CA THR A 651 33.17 -33.39 -29.17
C THR A 651 32.33 -34.66 -29.47
N GLU A 652 31.01 -34.63 -29.26
CA GLU A 652 29.84 -35.39 -29.82
C GLU A 652 30.06 -36.79 -30.47
N THR A 653 29.20 -37.82 -30.35
CA THR A 653 27.80 -37.93 -30.83
C THR A 653 27.19 -39.33 -30.50
N GLN A 654 25.86 -39.40 -30.30
CA GLN A 654 24.87 -40.48 -30.62
C GLN A 654 25.05 -41.91 -30.01
N ASP A 655 24.05 -42.69 -29.58
CA ASP A 655 22.61 -42.80 -29.85
C ASP A 655 21.88 -43.58 -28.72
N ALA A 656 20.54 -43.47 -28.68
CA ALA A 656 19.58 -44.11 -27.75
C ALA A 656 19.46 -45.66 -27.93
N PRO A 657 18.69 -46.42 -27.10
CA PRO A 657 17.22 -46.34 -27.08
C PRO A 657 16.51 -46.49 -25.72
N GLU A 658 15.21 -46.21 -25.79
CA GLU A 658 14.13 -46.17 -24.81
C GLU A 658 13.83 -47.49 -24.06
N THR A 659 13.17 -47.40 -22.90
CA THR A 659 11.86 -48.04 -22.66
C THR A 659 11.19 -47.50 -21.40
N SER A 660 9.92 -47.14 -21.56
CA SER A 660 8.94 -46.72 -20.56
C SER A 660 8.38 -47.91 -19.76
N ASP A 661 7.89 -47.66 -18.55
CA ASP A 661 6.47 -47.83 -18.24
C ASP A 661 6.15 -47.43 -16.78
N THR A 662 5.26 -46.46 -16.68
CA THR A 662 4.56 -45.97 -15.49
C THR A 662 3.33 -46.83 -15.18
N ALA A 663 3.04 -47.04 -13.89
CA ALA A 663 1.69 -47.40 -13.45
C ALA A 663 1.38 -46.76 -12.07
N GLU A 664 0.43 -45.83 -12.09
CA GLU A 664 -0.31 -45.30 -10.94
C GLU A 664 -1.26 -46.35 -10.37
N ALA A 665 -1.56 -46.26 -9.06
CA ALA A 665 -2.65 -47.01 -8.44
C ALA A 665 -3.45 -46.11 -7.49
N GLU A 666 -4.66 -45.76 -7.95
CA GLU A 666 -5.76 -45.17 -7.18
C GLU A 666 -6.32 -46.20 -6.17
N ALA A 667 -6.71 -45.73 -4.98
CA ALA A 667 -7.37 -46.54 -3.96
C ALA A 667 -8.90 -46.34 -4.00
N THR A 668 -9.61 -47.40 -4.36
CA THR A 668 -11.08 -47.49 -4.37
C THR A 668 -11.68 -47.90 -3.03
N SER A 669 -12.78 -47.21 -2.71
CA SER A 669 -13.83 -47.53 -1.72
C SER A 669 -14.38 -48.96 -1.82
N GLY A 670 -14.71 -49.56 -0.67
CA GLY A 670 -15.32 -50.89 -0.56
C GLY A 670 -15.91 -51.17 0.82
N ASP A 671 -17.22 -50.96 0.91
CA ASP A 671 -18.14 -51.17 2.04
C ASP A 671 -18.20 -52.65 2.51
N ASN A 672 -18.29 -52.90 3.82
CA ASN A 672 -18.93 -54.13 4.31
C ASN A 672 -19.58 -53.96 5.70
N LYS A 673 -20.79 -54.49 5.81
CA LYS A 673 -21.84 -54.14 6.77
C LYS A 673 -22.26 -55.38 7.58
N GLN A 674 -22.88 -55.13 8.75
CA GLN A 674 -23.69 -56.02 9.62
C GLN A 674 -22.93 -56.80 10.72
N GLY A 675 -23.35 -56.87 11.98
CA GLY A 675 -24.50 -56.30 12.70
C GLY A 675 -24.78 -56.98 14.06
N LYS A 676 -25.61 -56.32 14.89
CA LYS A 676 -26.43 -56.83 16.05
C LYS A 676 -25.69 -57.15 17.38
N LYS A 677 -26.01 -56.54 18.54
CA LYS A 677 -27.27 -56.71 19.33
C LYS A 677 -27.29 -55.81 20.60
N LYS A 678 -28.49 -55.39 20.99
CA LYS A 678 -28.89 -54.62 22.21
C LYS A 678 -29.20 -55.52 23.42
N ASN A 679 -29.10 -54.91 24.63
CA ASN A 679 -29.78 -55.11 25.94
C ASN A 679 -28.75 -55.23 27.10
N LYS A 680 -28.89 -54.64 28.30
CA LYS A 680 -30.07 -54.34 29.14
C LYS A 680 -29.68 -53.45 30.36
N LYS A 681 -30.53 -52.46 30.69
CA LYS A 681 -31.02 -51.95 32.01
C LYS A 681 -30.13 -51.93 33.29
N ASN A 682 -30.05 -50.74 33.92
CA ASN A 682 -30.63 -50.38 35.25
C ASN A 682 -30.51 -48.83 35.47
N LYS A 683 -31.62 -48.05 35.60
CA LYS A 683 -32.34 -47.57 36.83
C LYS A 683 -31.41 -46.83 37.82
N LYS A 684 -31.70 -45.68 38.46
CA LYS A 684 -32.85 -44.74 38.69
C LYS A 684 -32.23 -43.62 39.58
N LYS A 685 -32.46 -42.29 39.52
CA LYS A 685 -33.62 -41.48 40.00
C LYS A 685 -33.21 -39.97 40.01
N ASP A 686 -33.98 -39.13 39.29
CA ASP A 686 -34.58 -37.78 39.54
C ASP A 686 -34.12 -36.85 40.72
N PRO A 687 -34.62 -35.58 40.80
CA PRO A 687 -34.54 -34.45 39.84
C PRO A 687 -34.30 -33.08 40.55
N GLY A 688 -34.15 -31.95 39.82
CA GLY A 688 -34.38 -30.63 40.45
C GLY A 688 -33.90 -29.36 39.72
N SER A 689 -34.90 -28.57 39.28
CA SER A 689 -34.96 -27.10 39.12
C SER A 689 -34.12 -26.36 38.06
N SER A 690 -34.85 -25.93 37.05
CA SER A 690 -34.81 -24.62 36.38
C SER A 690 -34.37 -23.42 37.22
N SER A 691 -33.52 -22.57 36.64
CA SER A 691 -33.78 -21.13 36.39
C SER A 691 -32.84 -20.65 35.28
#